data_AF-A0A1E5VHN0-F1
#
_entry.id   AF-A0A1E5VHN0-F1
#
_cell.length_a   1.000
_cell.length_b   1.000
_cell.length_c   1.000
_cell.angle_alpha   90.00
_cell.angle_beta   90.00
_cell.angle_gamma   90.00
#
_symmetry.space_group_name_H-M   'P 1'
#
loop_
_entity.id
_entity.type
_entity.pdbx_description
1 polymer ?
#
loop_
_entity_poly.entity_id
_entity_poly.type
_entity_poly.pdbx_seq_one_letter_code
_entity_poly.pdbx_strand_id
1 'polypeptide(L)'
;MGLNGSPSQALLDAQLELWQSTFAYIKSMALKSALDLHIADAIHHHGDGATLPQIVARVTIHTSKIPYLRRLMRVLTATGVFSVQHPPPGSGDDAEPVYMLTPVSRLLVGSQNLVPLTALVVHPALVTPFFELGKWLQRELPDPCIFKQAHGQTLWEQTNRDAAFDALINDGMASDSRFIMDIAIKECADVFQGISSLVDVGGGLGAAAQAISKAFPDVKCSVLDFDHVVAKAPSDTKVQYICGDMFESIPPADAMFFKSVLHDWGDEECVMILKNCRKAIPPREEGGKRSMAAFNKLGCLLRHGAPTSTSPALFNAARLMSTKLFVGGLSWGTDDQSLREAFIRFGEVTEARVITDRETGRSRGFGFVNFSNSDDAKEAMTKMDNHEFDGRNLRVSFANDRPAGNRGGGGGSYGGGGYGGGGYGGGNQSYGSDGYFFVIGGRESNIFLSLLTFLPHTKDLLQLASTRDLRLPHQVEIHGEFPHQQLEPGGLAAPHMGQPDLGNATRIVILQCTEKQCHTHNPARTMALTTNKALLDAQLELWHTTFAYIKSMALKSALDLGIADAIHGNGGTATLPEIVSRLMLHPSKVPCLRRLMRVLTAIGIFSVVQHPDDDGSDDEPIYGLTPASQLLVGSSSLTPFMSLALHGIYVSPFLGLGTWLQHEHSDPTLFEMTHGRTAWDLNDHDPTFGALFNEGMVRDSSFIMDIVVKECRDVFQELSSLVDVAGGLGGAAQSISKAFPHVVCSVLDLPHVVAKAPTGAVKYIAGDMFESIPPANAIFLKWVLHDWSDDDCVKILKNCKKAIPPRDAGGKLELWNNTFAYIKSMALKSGLDLRIADAIHNHGGGATLPQIVATVKLHPSKIHCLRRLMRVLTTTGVLGAQNPSSSGGEPVYALTPLSRLLVGGEQNLAPITAMILHPAFVSPFLELGTWFQKELPDSCVFKHTHGQTLWEHADRDATFDALVNDGMVSDSHFIMDIAIKECAGVFQGISSLVDVGGGLGAAAQAISRAFPGVKCSWVLHDWSDEDCIRILKNCRKAIPPREKGGKIIIIDIVVGEGSSNLKHKETQALFDLYIMLVNGIERDGQEWKNILFEAGFSDYKISPVLGARSIIEVYP
;
A
#
# COMPACT_ATOMS: atom_id res chain seq x y z
N MET A 1 -10.43 -7.47 18.60
CA MET A 1 -10.32 -8.94 18.46
C MET A 1 -9.97 -9.23 17.01
N GLY A 2 -8.90 -9.93 16.61
CA GLY A 2 -7.70 -10.40 17.27
C GLY A 2 -6.55 -10.35 16.26
N LEU A 3 -5.37 -9.94 16.72
CA LEU A 3 -4.14 -9.92 15.91
C LEU A 3 -3.53 -11.32 15.95
N ASN A 4 -3.63 -12.08 14.87
CA ASN A 4 -2.99 -13.40 14.70
C ASN A 4 -1.52 -13.27 14.25
N GLY A 5 -0.78 -12.31 14.81
CA GLY A 5 0.68 -12.18 14.68
C GLY A 5 1.35 -12.46 16.02
N SER A 6 2.57 -13.00 16.02
CA SER A 6 3.36 -13.03 17.26
C SER A 6 3.58 -11.58 17.76
N PRO A 7 3.74 -11.33 19.08
CA PRO A 7 4.04 -9.99 19.59
C PRO A 7 5.25 -9.33 18.89
N SER A 8 6.22 -10.14 18.48
CA SER A 8 7.39 -9.71 17.71
C SER A 8 7.04 -9.22 16.30
N GLN A 9 6.12 -9.87 15.60
CA GLN A 9 5.68 -9.41 14.28
C GLN A 9 5.01 -8.04 14.36
N ALA A 10 4.16 -7.82 15.37
CA ALA A 10 3.52 -6.51 15.57
C ALA A 10 4.53 -5.38 15.80
N LEU A 11 5.63 -5.65 16.52
CA LEU A 11 6.73 -4.69 16.71
C LEU A 11 7.47 -4.39 15.40
N LEU A 12 7.71 -5.40 14.56
CA LEU A 12 8.35 -5.23 13.25
C LEU A 12 7.46 -4.45 12.28
N ASP A 13 6.16 -4.71 12.28
CA ASP A 13 5.19 -3.97 11.45
C ASP A 13 5.13 -2.49 11.89
N ALA A 14 5.13 -2.23 13.19
CA ALA A 14 5.21 -0.87 13.75
C ALA A 14 6.54 -0.16 13.40
N GLN A 15 7.67 -0.88 13.44
CA GLN A 15 8.96 -0.34 13.02
C GLN A 15 8.95 0.00 11.53
N LEU A 16 8.36 -0.86 10.69
CA LEU A 16 8.24 -0.62 9.25
C LEU A 16 7.45 0.65 8.95
N GLU A 17 6.36 0.92 9.67
CA GLU A 17 5.58 2.15 9.54
C GLU A 17 6.40 3.41 9.87
N LEU A 18 7.22 3.36 10.94
CA LEU A 18 8.18 4.42 11.24
C LEU A 18 9.20 4.59 10.10
N TRP A 19 9.76 3.51 9.58
CA TRP A 19 10.74 3.56 8.50
C TRP A 19 10.18 4.16 7.21
N GLN A 20 8.94 3.82 6.86
CA GLN A 20 8.26 4.38 5.69
C GLN A 20 8.12 5.91 5.79
N SER A 21 7.86 6.43 7.00
CA SER A 21 7.79 7.87 7.26
C SER A 21 9.18 8.52 7.31
N THR A 22 10.14 7.88 7.97
CA THR A 22 11.53 8.34 8.10
C THR A 22 12.21 8.52 6.74
N PHE A 23 12.10 7.54 5.85
CA PHE A 23 12.78 7.57 4.54
C PHE A 23 11.94 8.12 3.39
N ALA A 24 10.75 8.67 3.67
CA ALA A 24 9.86 9.20 2.64
C ALA A 24 10.50 10.31 1.78
N TYR A 25 11.39 11.13 2.35
CA TYR A 25 12.13 12.16 1.61
C TYR A 25 12.93 11.62 0.41
N ILE A 26 13.39 10.36 0.46
CA ILE A 26 14.13 9.73 -0.64
C ILE A 26 13.26 9.66 -1.91
N LYS A 27 11.93 9.50 -1.77
CA LYS A 27 11.01 9.49 -2.91
C LYS A 27 10.98 10.84 -3.63
N SER A 28 10.87 11.93 -2.87
CA SER A 28 10.88 13.30 -3.42
C SER A 28 12.24 13.64 -4.04
N MET A 29 13.33 13.25 -3.41
CA MET A 29 14.69 13.52 -3.91
C MET A 29 15.06 12.67 -5.12
N ALA A 30 14.54 11.44 -5.20
CA ALA A 30 14.65 10.61 -6.39
C ALA A 30 13.89 11.24 -7.56
N LEU A 31 12.65 11.70 -7.34
CA LEU A 31 11.87 12.42 -8.35
C LEU A 31 12.60 13.69 -8.79
N LYS A 32 13.09 14.51 -7.86
CA LYS A 32 13.92 15.67 -8.17
C LYS A 32 15.10 15.31 -9.07
N SER A 33 15.85 14.26 -8.71
CA SER A 33 17.00 13.82 -9.50
C SER A 33 16.61 13.35 -10.89
N ALA A 34 15.42 12.74 -11.05
CA ALA A 34 14.88 12.37 -12.36
C ALA A 34 14.53 13.59 -13.22
N LEU A 35 14.09 14.70 -12.60
CA LEU A 35 13.87 15.97 -13.28
C LEU A 35 15.19 16.62 -13.67
N ASP A 36 16.15 16.72 -12.74
CA ASP A 36 17.49 17.30 -12.97
C ASP A 36 18.22 16.59 -14.12
N LEU A 37 18.02 15.28 -14.25
CA LEU A 37 18.61 14.44 -15.30
C LEU A 37 17.77 14.32 -16.58
N HIS A 38 16.55 14.87 -16.60
CA HIS A 38 15.62 14.71 -17.72
C HIS A 38 15.33 13.25 -18.11
N ILE A 39 15.19 12.36 -17.12
CA ILE A 39 14.99 10.92 -17.34
C ILE A 39 13.70 10.64 -18.12
N ALA A 40 12.61 11.32 -17.77
CA ALA A 40 11.32 11.10 -18.42
C ALA A 40 11.39 11.48 -19.91
N ASP A 41 12.03 12.60 -20.24
CA ASP A 41 12.27 13.01 -21.62
C ASP A 41 13.16 11.99 -22.34
N ALA A 42 14.23 11.52 -21.71
CA ALA A 42 15.13 10.52 -22.30
C ALA A 42 14.38 9.24 -22.70
N ILE A 43 13.47 8.76 -21.84
CA ILE A 43 12.60 7.59 -22.12
C ILE A 43 11.58 7.92 -23.22
N HIS A 44 10.92 9.08 -23.14
CA HIS A 44 9.93 9.50 -24.13
C HIS A 44 10.50 9.56 -25.55
N HIS A 45 11.73 10.08 -25.71
CA HIS A 45 12.43 10.13 -26.99
C HIS A 45 12.72 8.75 -27.61
N HIS A 46 12.60 7.66 -26.86
CA HIS A 46 12.74 6.28 -27.35
C HIS A 46 11.40 5.57 -27.59
N GLY A 47 10.28 6.31 -27.59
CA GLY A 47 8.96 5.71 -27.79
C GLY A 47 8.32 5.20 -26.51
N ASP A 48 8.49 5.94 -25.41
CA ASP A 48 7.97 5.66 -24.06
C ASP A 48 8.56 4.43 -23.34
N GLY A 49 9.61 3.84 -23.91
CA GLY A 49 10.38 2.75 -23.32
C GLY A 49 11.86 2.89 -23.67
N ALA A 50 12.74 2.82 -22.67
CA ALA A 50 14.19 2.89 -22.90
C ALA A 50 14.97 1.97 -21.96
N THR A 51 16.04 1.35 -22.47
CA THR A 51 17.00 0.62 -21.65
C THR A 51 17.90 1.56 -20.86
N LEU A 52 18.59 1.07 -19.83
CA LEU A 52 19.52 1.90 -19.06
C LEU A 52 20.59 2.56 -19.96
N PRO A 53 21.26 1.85 -20.90
CA PRO A 53 22.21 2.49 -21.82
C PRO A 53 21.59 3.60 -22.70
N GLN A 54 20.35 3.42 -23.14
CA GLN A 54 19.62 4.43 -23.92
C GLN A 54 19.33 5.69 -23.11
N ILE A 55 18.96 5.53 -21.84
CA ILE A 55 18.81 6.65 -20.90
C ILE A 55 20.16 7.33 -20.70
N VAL A 56 21.22 6.57 -20.39
CA VAL A 56 22.59 7.08 -20.20
C VAL A 56 23.12 7.85 -21.41
N ALA A 57 22.75 7.44 -22.63
CA ALA A 57 23.16 8.15 -23.85
C ALA A 57 22.54 9.56 -23.98
N ARG A 58 21.48 9.86 -23.21
CA ARG A 58 20.79 11.16 -23.24
C ARG A 58 20.92 11.96 -21.96
N VAL A 59 21.09 11.29 -20.82
CA VAL A 59 21.34 11.98 -19.56
C VAL A 59 22.84 12.25 -19.40
N THR A 60 23.21 13.46 -18.99
CA THR A 60 24.63 13.80 -18.79
C THR A 60 25.10 13.19 -17.48
N ILE A 61 25.72 11.99 -17.51
CA ILE A 61 26.32 11.36 -16.33
C ILE A 61 27.69 10.76 -16.63
N HIS A 62 28.58 10.75 -15.65
CA HIS A 62 29.87 10.06 -15.77
C HIS A 62 29.70 8.54 -15.68
N THR A 63 30.53 7.75 -16.39
CA THR A 63 30.42 6.27 -16.46
C THR A 63 30.49 5.60 -15.08
N SER A 64 31.29 6.14 -14.15
CA SER A 64 31.37 5.64 -12.77
C SER A 64 30.07 5.83 -11.97
N LYS A 65 29.14 6.67 -12.43
CA LYS A 65 27.87 6.96 -11.78
C LYS A 65 26.70 6.07 -12.27
N ILE A 66 26.90 5.27 -13.32
CA ILE A 66 25.88 4.37 -13.89
C ILE A 66 25.27 3.41 -12.85
N PRO A 67 26.04 2.78 -11.94
CA PRO A 67 25.46 1.92 -10.90
C PRO A 67 24.50 2.67 -9.96
N TYR A 68 24.76 3.95 -9.72
CA TYR A 68 23.91 4.80 -8.88
C TYR A 68 22.64 5.24 -9.62
N LEU A 69 22.72 5.51 -10.93
CA LEU A 69 21.52 5.71 -11.76
C LEU A 69 20.64 4.46 -11.72
N ARG A 70 21.21 3.25 -11.81
CA ARG A 70 20.45 1.99 -11.70
C ARG A 70 19.71 1.90 -10.35
N ARG A 71 20.35 2.31 -9.25
CA ARG A 71 19.71 2.38 -7.92
C ARG A 71 18.60 3.43 -7.87
N LEU A 72 18.82 4.61 -8.45
CA LEU A 72 17.82 5.67 -8.56
C LEU A 72 16.59 5.18 -9.33
N MET A 73 16.80 4.50 -10.47
CA MET A 73 15.71 3.93 -11.26
C MET A 73 14.92 2.88 -10.48
N ARG A 74 15.56 2.04 -9.64
CA ARG A 74 14.84 1.09 -8.77
C ARG A 74 13.90 1.78 -7.79
N VAL A 75 14.34 2.91 -7.21
CA VAL A 75 13.48 3.72 -6.32
C VAL A 75 12.29 4.27 -7.12
N LEU A 76 12.56 4.90 -8.26
CA LEU A 76 11.51 5.50 -9.09
C LEU A 76 10.51 4.49 -9.63
N THR A 77 10.94 3.25 -9.89
CA THR A 77 10.04 2.15 -10.28
C THR A 77 9.23 1.63 -9.09
N ALA A 78 9.85 1.51 -7.92
CA ALA A 78 9.16 1.07 -6.70
C ALA A 78 8.14 2.11 -6.20
N THR A 79 8.31 3.39 -6.53
CA THR A 79 7.34 4.45 -6.24
C THR A 79 6.27 4.60 -7.33
N GLY A 80 6.32 3.81 -8.41
CA GLY A 80 5.35 3.90 -9.52
C GLY A 80 5.52 5.11 -10.45
N VAL A 81 6.59 5.89 -10.28
CA VAL A 81 6.90 7.02 -11.17
C VAL A 81 7.28 6.50 -12.56
N PHE A 82 8.09 5.45 -12.63
CA PHE A 82 8.33 4.67 -13.84
C PHE A 82 7.90 3.22 -13.61
N SER A 83 7.81 2.42 -14.66
CA SER A 83 7.73 0.96 -14.54
C SER A 83 8.91 0.33 -15.25
N VAL A 84 9.20 -0.93 -14.94
CA VAL A 84 10.27 -1.69 -15.59
C VAL A 84 9.68 -2.96 -16.17
N GLN A 85 9.96 -3.20 -17.44
CA GLN A 85 9.70 -4.45 -18.11
C GLN A 85 11.03 -5.20 -18.17
N HIS A 86 11.09 -6.28 -17.41
CA HIS A 86 12.22 -7.18 -17.52
C HIS A 86 12.10 -7.96 -18.83
N PRO A 87 13.22 -8.20 -19.52
CA PRO A 87 13.19 -9.03 -20.71
C PRO A 87 12.60 -10.40 -20.36
N PRO A 88 11.85 -11.03 -21.28
CA PRO A 88 11.37 -12.38 -21.06
C PRO A 88 12.57 -13.30 -20.78
N PRO A 89 12.42 -14.30 -19.90
CA PRO A 89 13.49 -15.27 -19.64
C PRO A 89 13.97 -15.89 -20.97
N GLY A 90 15.24 -15.71 -21.32
CA GLY A 90 15.84 -16.26 -22.55
C GLY A 90 16.24 -15.24 -23.63
N SER A 91 15.93 -13.95 -23.50
CA SER A 91 16.67 -12.93 -24.26
C SER A 91 18.12 -12.93 -23.73
N GLY A 92 19.12 -13.18 -24.58
CA GLY A 92 20.51 -13.46 -24.18
C GLY A 92 21.11 -12.49 -23.14
N ASP A 93 22.21 -12.87 -22.49
CA ASP A 93 22.81 -12.20 -21.31
C ASP A 93 23.02 -10.66 -21.42
N ASP A 94 22.95 -10.08 -22.61
CA ASP A 94 23.02 -8.64 -22.89
C ASP A 94 21.65 -7.92 -22.94
N ALA A 95 20.53 -8.63 -22.72
CA ALA A 95 19.20 -8.04 -22.78
C ALA A 95 18.92 -7.18 -21.54
N GLU A 96 18.92 -5.86 -21.75
CA GLU A 96 18.73 -4.88 -20.68
C GLU A 96 17.24 -4.67 -20.35
N PRO A 97 16.87 -4.49 -19.07
CA PRO A 97 15.51 -4.10 -18.70
C PRO A 97 15.11 -2.79 -19.36
N VAL A 98 13.86 -2.73 -19.81
CA VAL A 98 13.28 -1.55 -20.46
C VAL A 98 12.45 -0.79 -19.44
N TYR A 99 12.85 0.45 -19.15
CA TYR A 99 12.10 1.36 -18.29
C TYR A 99 11.04 2.08 -19.11
N MET A 100 9.81 2.07 -18.61
CA MET A 100 8.63 2.58 -19.31
C MET A 100 8.04 3.78 -18.59
N LEU A 101 7.45 4.70 -19.35
CA LEU A 101 6.63 5.77 -18.78
C LEU A 101 5.30 5.22 -18.26
N THR A 102 4.98 5.55 -17.00
CA THR A 102 3.67 5.32 -16.38
C THR A 102 2.76 6.54 -16.60
N PRO A 103 1.46 6.48 -16.26
CA PRO A 103 0.62 7.67 -16.27
C PRO A 103 1.22 8.85 -15.47
N VAL A 104 1.94 8.56 -14.37
CA VAL A 104 2.62 9.57 -13.53
C VAL A 104 3.77 10.23 -14.27
N SER A 105 4.73 9.47 -14.81
CA SER A 105 5.86 10.05 -15.55
C SER A 105 5.48 10.66 -16.89
N ARG A 106 4.32 10.29 -17.46
CA ARG A 106 3.77 10.98 -18.64
C ARG A 106 3.35 12.42 -18.36
N LEU A 107 3.03 12.75 -17.11
CA LEU A 107 2.83 14.14 -16.69
C LEU A 107 4.14 14.95 -16.66
N LEU A 108 5.29 14.31 -16.85
CA LEU A 108 6.61 14.95 -16.84
C LEU A 108 7.18 15.19 -18.25
N VAL A 109 6.42 14.91 -19.31
CA VAL A 109 6.87 15.05 -20.71
C VAL A 109 5.86 15.79 -21.58
N GLY A 110 6.31 16.35 -22.70
CA GLY A 110 5.45 17.07 -23.65
C GLY A 110 5.11 18.50 -23.24
N SER A 111 4.26 19.18 -24.01
CA SER A 111 4.04 20.63 -23.88
C SER A 111 3.10 21.07 -22.74
N GLN A 112 2.35 20.13 -22.14
CA GLN A 112 1.46 20.38 -21.00
C GLN A 112 1.87 19.53 -19.79
N ASN A 113 3.17 19.53 -19.50
CA ASN A 113 3.74 18.78 -18.38
C ASN A 113 3.69 19.58 -17.06
N LEU A 114 3.94 18.87 -15.95
CA LEU A 114 3.99 19.41 -14.59
C LEU A 114 5.42 19.58 -14.07
N VAL A 115 6.45 19.43 -14.92
CA VAL A 115 7.86 19.53 -14.52
C VAL A 115 8.16 20.86 -13.80
N PRO A 116 7.75 22.06 -14.29
CA PRO A 116 8.05 23.31 -13.60
C PRO A 116 7.48 23.35 -12.18
N LEU A 117 6.26 22.85 -11.98
CA LEU A 117 5.59 22.83 -10.69
C LEU A 117 6.26 21.83 -9.74
N THR A 118 6.53 20.62 -10.22
CA THR A 118 7.21 19.60 -9.44
C THR A 118 8.62 20.06 -9.05
N ALA A 119 9.37 20.66 -9.99
CA ALA A 119 10.71 21.21 -9.76
C ALA A 119 10.71 22.34 -8.73
N LEU A 120 9.71 23.24 -8.77
CA LEU A 120 9.51 24.27 -7.77
C LEU A 120 9.35 23.66 -6.37
N VAL A 121 8.45 22.69 -6.22
CA VAL A 121 8.08 22.13 -4.90
C VAL A 121 9.22 21.36 -4.26
N VAL A 122 10.03 20.64 -5.05
CA VAL A 122 11.23 19.94 -4.56
C VAL A 122 12.49 20.83 -4.57
N HIS A 123 12.37 22.11 -4.93
CA HIS A 123 13.50 23.04 -4.96
C HIS A 123 14.08 23.22 -3.55
N PRO A 124 15.42 23.22 -3.37
CA PRO A 124 16.04 23.34 -2.05
C PRO A 124 15.53 24.54 -1.23
N ALA A 125 15.26 25.68 -1.87
CA ALA A 125 14.71 26.86 -1.18
C ALA A 125 13.35 26.58 -0.49
N LEU A 126 12.50 25.70 -1.04
CA LEU A 126 11.23 25.33 -0.43
C LEU A 126 11.35 24.11 0.50
N VAL A 127 12.33 23.23 0.31
CA VAL A 127 12.48 22.03 1.14
C VAL A 127 13.21 22.34 2.45
N THR A 128 14.30 23.11 2.42
CA THR A 128 15.16 23.34 3.60
C THR A 128 14.47 24.02 4.79
N PRO A 129 13.47 24.92 4.64
CA PRO A 129 12.76 25.48 5.80
C PRO A 129 12.15 24.40 6.70
N PHE A 130 11.68 23.28 6.13
CA PHE A 130 11.07 22.21 6.91
C PHE A 130 12.05 21.48 7.85
N PHE A 131 13.37 21.60 7.65
CA PHE A 131 14.37 21.00 8.54
C PHE A 131 14.31 21.62 9.95
N GLU A 132 13.85 22.87 10.03
CA GLU A 132 13.77 23.68 11.25
C GLU A 132 12.34 23.80 11.80
N LEU A 133 11.38 23.02 11.27
CA LEU A 133 9.95 23.12 11.65
C LEU A 133 9.71 22.88 13.15
N GLY A 134 10.34 21.86 13.74
CA GLY A 134 10.26 21.61 15.19
C GLY A 134 10.77 22.80 16.02
N LYS A 135 11.95 23.34 15.67
CA LYS A 135 12.53 24.51 16.37
C LYS A 135 11.70 25.77 16.17
N TRP A 136 11.10 25.97 15.00
CA TRP A 136 10.21 27.10 14.72
C TRP A 136 8.90 27.03 15.53
N LEU A 137 8.38 25.83 15.79
CA LEU A 137 7.19 25.63 16.64
C LEU A 137 7.44 25.99 18.11
N GLN A 138 8.69 25.95 18.58
CA GLN A 138 9.06 26.32 19.95
C GLN A 138 9.11 27.84 20.20
N ARG A 139 9.00 28.69 19.16
CA ARG A 139 9.10 30.15 19.28
C ARG A 139 7.73 30.84 19.34
N GLU A 140 7.68 32.08 19.83
CA GLU A 140 6.45 32.89 19.95
C GLU A 140 6.14 33.65 18.63
N LEU A 141 4.86 33.88 18.32
CA LEU A 141 4.47 34.82 17.26
C LEU A 141 4.39 36.25 17.84
N PRO A 142 4.86 37.30 17.13
CA PRO A 142 5.10 37.35 15.69
C PRO A 142 6.60 37.17 15.31
N ASP A 143 7.09 35.93 15.39
CA ASP A 143 8.31 35.53 14.69
C ASP A 143 8.11 35.43 13.18
N PRO A 144 9.20 35.60 12.40
CA PRO A 144 9.17 35.42 10.95
C PRO A 144 8.62 34.04 10.57
N CYS A 145 7.94 33.96 9.42
CA CYS A 145 7.53 32.69 8.85
C CYS A 145 8.74 31.76 8.66
N ILE A 146 8.51 30.45 8.61
CA ILE A 146 9.60 29.47 8.58
C ILE A 146 10.58 29.69 7.42
N PHE A 147 10.09 30.17 6.27
CA PHE A 147 10.93 30.54 5.14
C PHE A 147 11.86 31.70 5.46
N LYS A 148 11.32 32.80 6.02
CA LYS A 148 12.11 33.97 6.42
C LYS A 148 13.07 33.64 7.55
N GLN A 149 12.71 32.71 8.44
CA GLN A 149 13.65 32.20 9.44
C GLN A 149 14.81 31.44 8.78
N ALA A 150 14.53 30.59 7.79
CA ALA A 150 15.55 29.78 7.14
C ALA A 150 16.47 30.59 6.22
N HIS A 151 15.93 31.59 5.50
CA HIS A 151 16.63 32.32 4.44
C HIS A 151 16.92 33.79 4.75
N GLY A 152 16.41 34.32 5.87
CA GLY A 152 16.58 35.72 6.27
C GLY A 152 15.70 36.74 5.51
N GLN A 153 14.93 36.30 4.53
CA GLN A 153 14.06 37.12 3.67
C GLN A 153 12.74 36.38 3.38
N THR A 154 11.66 37.10 3.05
CA THR A 154 10.39 36.46 2.65
C THR A 154 10.51 35.78 1.29
N LEU A 155 9.56 34.89 0.97
CA LEU A 155 9.49 34.24 -0.34
C LEU A 155 9.46 35.27 -1.47
N TRP A 156 8.63 36.30 -1.32
CA TRP A 156 8.45 37.36 -2.32
C TRP A 156 9.64 38.35 -2.36
N GLU A 157 10.37 38.55 -1.26
CA GLU A 157 11.64 39.28 -1.29
C GLU A 157 12.71 38.51 -2.09
N GLN A 158 12.71 37.19 -2.00
CA GLN A 158 13.64 36.33 -2.75
C GLN A 158 13.34 36.35 -4.26
N THR A 159 12.07 36.26 -4.67
CA THR A 159 11.70 36.35 -6.09
C THR A 159 12.13 37.68 -6.72
N ASN A 160 12.01 38.77 -5.99
CA ASN A 160 12.48 40.08 -6.45
C ASN A 160 14.01 40.16 -6.64
N ARG A 161 14.79 39.32 -5.95
CA ARG A 161 16.27 39.31 -6.00
C ARG A 161 16.83 38.25 -6.93
N ASP A 162 16.15 37.13 -7.08
CA ASP A 162 16.59 35.97 -7.84
C ASP A 162 15.62 35.73 -9.01
N ALA A 163 16.02 36.22 -10.18
CA ALA A 163 15.24 36.10 -11.41
C ALA A 163 15.00 34.65 -11.84
N ALA A 164 15.91 33.71 -11.50
CA ALA A 164 15.74 32.30 -11.84
C ALA A 164 14.70 31.64 -10.92
N PHE A 165 14.74 31.95 -9.63
CA PHE A 165 13.73 31.47 -8.68
C PHE A 165 12.34 32.07 -8.95
N ASP A 166 12.27 33.34 -9.32
CA ASP A 166 11.02 33.98 -9.75
C ASP A 166 10.45 33.33 -11.02
N ALA A 167 11.28 33.08 -12.04
CA ALA A 167 10.87 32.37 -13.24
C ALA A 167 10.34 30.97 -12.89
N LEU A 168 11.02 30.23 -12.00
CA LEU A 168 10.60 28.90 -11.55
C LEU A 168 9.22 28.92 -10.88
N ILE A 169 8.93 29.91 -10.03
CA ILE A 169 7.60 30.06 -9.41
C ILE A 169 6.53 30.33 -10.46
N ASN A 170 6.77 31.31 -11.33
CA ASN A 170 5.82 31.71 -12.35
C ASN A 170 5.54 30.60 -13.36
N ASP A 171 6.58 29.88 -13.81
CA ASP A 171 6.47 28.74 -14.71
C ASP A 171 5.74 27.57 -14.05
N GLY A 172 6.03 27.30 -12.77
CA GLY A 172 5.34 26.31 -11.96
C GLY A 172 3.84 26.58 -11.87
N MET A 173 3.46 27.80 -11.49
CA MET A 173 2.06 28.20 -11.40
C MET A 173 1.35 28.17 -12.74
N ALA A 174 2.03 28.62 -13.81
CA ALA A 174 1.49 28.58 -15.16
C ALA A 174 1.31 27.13 -15.66
N SER A 175 2.22 26.21 -15.33
CA SER A 175 2.08 24.79 -15.70
C SER A 175 0.89 24.13 -15.03
N ASP A 176 0.71 24.36 -13.73
CA ASP A 176 -0.44 23.88 -12.99
C ASP A 176 -1.75 24.44 -13.54
N SER A 177 -1.79 25.75 -13.83
CA SER A 177 -2.95 26.41 -14.42
C SER A 177 -3.31 25.85 -15.79
N ARG A 178 -2.33 25.58 -16.68
CA ARG A 178 -2.60 24.96 -17.98
C ARG A 178 -3.21 23.57 -17.82
N PHE A 179 -2.65 22.74 -16.94
CA PHE A 179 -3.11 21.39 -16.70
C PHE A 179 -4.55 21.36 -16.15
N ILE A 180 -4.81 22.10 -15.07
CA ILE A 180 -6.13 22.05 -14.41
C ILE A 180 -7.22 22.71 -15.25
N MET A 181 -6.89 23.76 -16.00
CA MET A 181 -7.89 24.48 -16.80
C MET A 181 -8.30 23.71 -18.05
N ASP A 182 -7.43 22.90 -18.64
CA ASP A 182 -7.83 22.00 -19.74
C ASP A 182 -8.93 21.03 -19.28
N ILE A 183 -8.84 20.53 -18.04
CA ILE A 183 -9.85 19.67 -17.43
C ILE A 183 -11.09 20.48 -17.03
N ALA A 184 -10.91 21.60 -16.31
CA ALA A 184 -12.01 22.40 -15.79
C ALA A 184 -12.90 22.98 -16.90
N ILE A 185 -12.31 23.40 -18.03
CA ILE A 185 -13.07 23.89 -19.18
C ILE A 185 -13.92 22.77 -19.81
N LYS A 186 -13.37 21.55 -19.92
CA LYS A 186 -14.09 20.41 -20.51
C LYS A 186 -15.23 19.91 -19.60
N GLU A 187 -14.99 19.88 -18.30
CA GLU A 187 -15.88 19.25 -17.33
C GLU A 187 -16.85 20.22 -16.64
N CYS A 188 -16.48 21.50 -16.54
CA CYS A 188 -17.20 22.53 -15.79
C CYS A 188 -17.50 23.77 -16.63
N ALA A 189 -17.66 23.62 -17.95
CA ALA A 189 -17.96 24.73 -18.87
C ALA A 189 -19.17 25.58 -18.44
N ASP A 190 -20.16 24.97 -17.78
CA ASP A 190 -21.37 25.62 -17.27
C ASP A 190 -21.09 26.70 -16.21
N VAL A 191 -19.95 26.62 -15.52
CA VAL A 191 -19.53 27.63 -14.55
C VAL A 191 -19.23 28.97 -15.22
N PHE A 192 -18.80 28.96 -16.49
CA PHE A 192 -18.42 30.16 -17.23
C PHE A 192 -19.55 30.71 -18.12
N GLN A 193 -20.68 30.00 -18.24
CA GLN A 193 -21.83 30.44 -19.02
C GLN A 193 -22.57 31.61 -18.35
N GLY A 194 -22.91 32.63 -19.14
CA GLY A 194 -23.68 33.81 -18.68
C GLY A 194 -22.85 34.88 -17.96
N ILE A 195 -21.53 34.79 -18.02
CA ILE A 195 -20.58 35.81 -17.52
C ILE A 195 -20.10 36.62 -18.73
N SER A 196 -20.04 37.95 -18.64
CA SER A 196 -19.49 38.79 -19.73
C SER A 196 -18.08 39.33 -19.41
N SER A 197 -17.73 39.42 -18.13
CA SER A 197 -16.40 39.84 -17.66
C SER A 197 -15.93 39.03 -16.44
N LEU A 198 -14.65 38.66 -16.42
CA LEU A 198 -14.03 37.88 -15.36
C LEU A 198 -12.65 38.44 -15.01
N VAL A 199 -12.38 38.60 -13.71
CA VAL A 199 -11.04 38.94 -13.19
C VAL A 199 -10.43 37.73 -12.49
N ASP A 200 -9.29 37.28 -12.99
CA ASP A 200 -8.39 36.29 -12.38
C ASP A 200 -7.49 37.02 -11.36
N VAL A 201 -7.87 36.94 -10.07
CA VAL A 201 -7.20 37.65 -8.98
C VAL A 201 -6.02 36.81 -8.52
N GLY A 202 -4.80 37.36 -8.56
CA GLY A 202 -3.56 36.60 -8.36
C GLY A 202 -3.29 35.63 -9.52
N GLY A 203 -3.69 36.01 -10.75
CA GLY A 203 -3.69 35.13 -11.91
C GLY A 203 -2.31 34.85 -12.52
N GLY A 204 -1.23 35.40 -11.95
CA GLY A 204 0.14 35.22 -12.41
C GLY A 204 0.35 35.72 -13.84
N LEU A 205 1.01 34.90 -14.66
CA LEU A 205 1.19 35.17 -16.10
C LEU A 205 -0.11 34.99 -16.92
N GLY A 206 -1.25 34.73 -16.28
CA GLY A 206 -2.57 34.69 -16.91
C GLY A 206 -2.90 33.39 -17.63
N ALA A 207 -2.21 32.29 -17.33
CA ALA A 207 -2.45 31.00 -17.99
C ALA A 207 -3.92 30.53 -17.86
N ALA A 208 -4.55 30.73 -16.70
CA ALA A 208 -5.95 30.37 -16.48
C ALA A 208 -6.90 31.31 -17.23
N ALA A 209 -6.73 32.63 -17.07
CA ALA A 209 -7.46 33.64 -17.84
C ALA A 209 -7.37 33.44 -19.37
N GLN A 210 -6.19 33.10 -19.90
CA GLN A 210 -6.01 32.82 -21.33
C GLN A 210 -6.75 31.56 -21.77
N ALA A 211 -6.74 30.50 -20.97
CA ALA A 211 -7.49 29.28 -21.25
C ALA A 211 -9.01 29.56 -21.30
N ILE A 212 -9.52 30.33 -20.33
CA ILE A 212 -10.93 30.77 -20.29
C ILE A 212 -11.26 31.64 -21.51
N SER A 213 -10.46 32.66 -21.79
CA SER A 213 -10.67 33.58 -22.92
C SER A 213 -10.65 32.85 -24.27
N LYS A 214 -9.83 31.80 -24.41
CA LYS A 214 -9.79 30.95 -25.61
C LYS A 214 -11.04 30.08 -25.75
N ALA A 215 -11.55 29.51 -24.66
CA ALA A 215 -12.71 28.64 -24.66
C ALA A 215 -14.05 29.40 -24.73
N PHE A 216 -14.08 30.61 -24.17
CA PHE A 216 -15.25 31.49 -24.12
C PHE A 216 -14.88 32.88 -24.66
N PRO A 217 -14.82 33.06 -26.00
CA PRO A 217 -14.34 34.29 -26.62
C PRO A 217 -15.14 35.55 -26.28
N ASP A 218 -16.39 35.37 -25.84
CA ASP A 218 -17.30 36.45 -25.45
C ASP A 218 -17.06 36.95 -24.01
N VAL A 219 -16.28 36.20 -23.21
CA VAL A 219 -15.91 36.60 -21.84
C VAL A 219 -14.67 37.48 -21.90
N LYS A 220 -14.79 38.73 -21.43
CA LYS A 220 -13.63 39.62 -21.24
C LYS A 220 -12.86 39.18 -19.99
N CYS A 221 -11.67 38.65 -20.18
CA CYS A 221 -10.81 38.21 -19.09
C CYS A 221 -9.74 39.25 -18.76
N SER A 222 -9.58 39.54 -17.48
CA SER A 222 -8.47 40.34 -16.95
C SER A 222 -7.72 39.58 -15.86
N VAL A 223 -6.45 39.89 -15.65
CA VAL A 223 -5.60 39.35 -14.58
C VAL A 223 -5.19 40.50 -13.68
N LEU A 224 -5.36 40.34 -12.37
CA LEU A 224 -4.84 41.26 -11.35
C LEU A 224 -3.66 40.59 -10.64
N ASP A 225 -2.48 41.20 -10.70
CA ASP A 225 -1.29 40.70 -9.99
C ASP A 225 -0.30 41.85 -9.68
N PHE A 226 0.78 41.54 -8.96
CA PHE A 226 1.81 42.51 -8.61
C PHE A 226 2.58 43.01 -9.85
N ASP A 227 3.17 44.22 -9.74
CA ASP A 227 3.91 44.88 -10.82
C ASP A 227 4.99 44.00 -11.45
N HIS A 228 5.81 43.34 -10.61
CA HIS A 228 6.91 42.49 -11.09
C HIS A 228 6.43 41.25 -11.86
N VAL A 229 5.21 40.77 -11.60
CA VAL A 229 4.58 39.63 -12.30
C VAL A 229 3.95 40.11 -13.60
N VAL A 230 3.15 41.19 -13.54
CA VAL A 230 2.48 41.79 -14.71
C VAL A 230 3.49 42.30 -15.73
N ALA A 231 4.65 42.83 -15.30
CA ALA A 231 5.72 43.26 -16.20
C ALA A 231 6.27 42.13 -17.09
N LYS A 232 6.07 40.86 -16.69
CA LYS A 232 6.50 39.66 -17.42
C LYS A 232 5.35 38.96 -18.15
N ALA A 233 4.14 39.51 -18.08
CA ALA A 233 2.98 38.95 -18.74
C ALA A 233 3.12 39.02 -20.28
N PRO A 234 2.58 38.03 -21.01
CA PRO A 234 2.63 38.03 -22.47
C PRO A 234 1.81 39.18 -23.08
N SER A 235 2.40 39.91 -24.03
CA SER A 235 1.78 41.04 -24.71
C SER A 235 0.78 40.65 -25.80
N ASP A 236 0.94 39.46 -26.40
CA ASP A 236 0.18 39.02 -27.56
C ASP A 236 -1.04 38.18 -27.15
N THR A 237 -1.87 38.70 -26.24
CA THR A 237 -3.05 37.98 -25.74
C THR A 237 -4.31 38.84 -25.75
N LYS A 238 -5.48 38.18 -25.68
CA LYS A 238 -6.78 38.86 -25.51
C LYS A 238 -7.09 39.20 -24.05
N VAL A 239 -6.19 38.86 -23.12
CA VAL A 239 -6.36 39.06 -21.68
C VAL A 239 -5.77 40.42 -21.30
N GLN A 240 -6.51 41.17 -20.47
CA GLN A 240 -6.01 42.44 -19.94
C GLN A 240 -5.24 42.21 -18.64
N TYR A 241 -3.99 42.66 -18.57
CA TYR A 241 -3.19 42.58 -17.35
C TYR A 241 -3.24 43.89 -16.57
N ILE A 242 -3.50 43.80 -15.27
CA ILE A 242 -3.70 44.93 -14.38
C ILE A 242 -2.72 44.77 -13.21
N CYS A 243 -1.78 45.70 -13.10
CA CYS A 243 -0.92 45.81 -11.92
C CYS A 243 -1.73 46.39 -10.76
N GLY A 244 -1.71 45.73 -9.60
CA GLY A 244 -2.31 46.26 -8.38
C GLY A 244 -2.20 45.32 -7.19
N ASP A 245 -2.65 45.80 -6.04
CA ASP A 245 -2.74 45.02 -4.81
C ASP A 245 -4.20 44.64 -4.52
N MET A 246 -4.47 43.33 -4.46
CA MET A 246 -5.81 42.78 -4.15
C MET A 246 -6.33 43.15 -2.76
N PHE A 247 -5.45 43.52 -1.83
CA PHE A 247 -5.83 44.05 -0.52
C PHE A 247 -6.32 45.48 -0.57
N GLU A 248 -5.86 46.26 -1.55
CA GLU A 248 -6.28 47.65 -1.73
C GLU A 248 -7.54 47.73 -2.59
N SER A 249 -7.51 47.16 -3.79
CA SER A 249 -8.63 47.23 -4.74
C SER A 249 -8.64 46.09 -5.74
N ILE A 250 -9.85 45.70 -6.18
CA ILE A 250 -10.06 44.69 -7.21
C ILE A 250 -10.89 45.32 -8.35
N PRO A 251 -10.50 45.19 -9.63
CA PRO A 251 -11.22 45.75 -10.77
C PRO A 251 -12.66 45.21 -10.89
N PRO A 252 -13.65 46.03 -11.33
CA PRO A 252 -15.01 45.55 -11.49
C PRO A 252 -15.18 44.48 -12.58
N ALA A 253 -15.92 43.41 -12.27
CA ALA A 253 -16.27 42.34 -13.21
C ALA A 253 -17.49 41.53 -12.74
N ASP A 254 -18.13 40.82 -13.67
CA ASP A 254 -19.29 39.95 -13.36
C ASP A 254 -18.90 38.73 -12.51
N ALA A 255 -17.63 38.31 -12.62
CA ALA A 255 -17.08 37.22 -11.84
C ALA A 255 -15.64 37.44 -11.39
N MET A 256 -15.33 36.93 -10.20
CA MET A 256 -13.97 36.85 -9.65
C MET A 256 -13.52 35.40 -9.66
N PHE A 257 -12.33 35.15 -10.17
CA PHE A 257 -11.73 33.83 -10.25
C PHE A 257 -10.48 33.77 -9.36
N PHE A 258 -10.40 32.71 -8.56
CA PHE A 258 -9.29 32.43 -7.67
C PHE A 258 -8.76 31.03 -7.91
N LYS A 259 -7.45 30.92 -8.12
CA LYS A 259 -6.73 29.66 -8.19
C LYS A 259 -5.43 29.79 -7.42
N SER A 260 -5.28 29.02 -6.33
CA SER A 260 -4.09 29.02 -5.48
C SER A 260 -3.68 30.40 -4.96
N VAL A 261 -4.63 31.12 -4.34
CA VAL A 261 -4.41 32.48 -3.79
C VAL A 261 -4.82 32.55 -2.33
N LEU A 262 -6.08 32.19 -2.02
CA LEU A 262 -6.58 32.28 -0.64
C LEU A 262 -5.81 31.39 0.34
N HIS A 263 -5.11 30.36 -0.12
CA HIS A 263 -4.31 29.50 0.75
C HIS A 263 -3.00 30.13 1.27
N ASP A 264 -2.59 31.29 0.74
CA ASP A 264 -1.36 31.98 1.11
C ASP A 264 -1.55 32.87 2.34
N TRP A 265 -2.80 33.16 2.69
CA TRP A 265 -3.18 34.23 3.59
C TRP A 265 -3.89 33.71 4.84
N GLY A 266 -3.85 34.47 5.93
CA GLY A 266 -4.64 34.17 7.13
C GLY A 266 -6.12 34.45 6.90
N ASP A 267 -6.97 34.04 7.86
CA ASP A 267 -8.42 34.23 7.73
C ASP A 267 -8.81 35.71 7.63
N GLU A 268 -8.14 36.59 8.38
CA GLU A 268 -8.37 38.04 8.34
C GLU A 268 -8.08 38.61 6.95
N GLU A 269 -6.93 38.24 6.38
CA GLU A 269 -6.50 38.65 5.05
C GLU A 269 -7.41 38.07 3.96
N CYS A 270 -7.80 36.79 4.06
CA CYS A 270 -8.78 36.16 3.16
C CYS A 270 -10.12 36.91 3.18
N VAL A 271 -10.62 37.26 4.37
CA VAL A 271 -11.85 38.03 4.52
C VAL A 271 -11.72 39.42 3.90
N MET A 272 -10.54 40.05 3.98
CA MET A 272 -10.27 41.33 3.32
C MET A 272 -10.35 41.22 1.80
N ILE A 273 -9.69 40.22 1.21
CA ILE A 273 -9.73 39.94 -0.23
C ILE A 273 -11.18 39.70 -0.70
N LEU A 274 -11.92 38.85 0.01
CA LEU A 274 -13.30 38.51 -0.32
C LEU A 274 -14.25 39.71 -0.18
N LYS A 275 -14.03 40.60 0.80
CA LYS A 275 -14.76 41.86 0.93
C LYS A 275 -14.51 42.79 -0.26
N ASN A 276 -13.26 42.88 -0.73
CA ASN A 276 -12.93 43.67 -1.92
C ASN A 276 -13.55 43.09 -3.19
N CYS A 277 -13.57 41.76 -3.35
CA CYS A 277 -14.27 41.09 -4.43
C CYS A 277 -15.76 41.45 -4.46
N ARG A 278 -16.41 41.37 -3.31
CA ARG A 278 -17.83 41.71 -3.19
C ARG A 278 -18.14 43.15 -3.62
N LYS A 279 -17.24 44.11 -3.35
CA LYS A 279 -17.38 45.51 -3.77
C LYS A 279 -17.20 45.68 -5.29
N ALA A 280 -16.32 44.88 -5.88
CA ALA A 280 -15.99 44.93 -7.30
C ALA A 280 -17.07 44.29 -8.21
N ILE A 281 -17.91 43.43 -7.63
CA ILE A 281 -18.98 42.76 -8.35
C ILE A 281 -20.24 43.66 -8.46
N PRO A 282 -20.82 43.86 -9.67
CA PRO A 282 -22.02 44.67 -9.86
C PRO A 282 -23.24 44.18 -9.06
N PRO A 283 -24.05 45.07 -8.45
CA PRO A 283 -25.30 44.70 -7.79
C PRO A 283 -26.36 44.23 -8.81
N ARG A 284 -27.18 43.23 -8.43
CA ARG A 284 -28.30 42.74 -9.28
C ARG A 284 -29.41 43.78 -9.40
N GLU A 285 -30.03 43.87 -10.57
CA GLU A 285 -31.34 44.54 -10.72
C GLU A 285 -32.42 43.77 -9.94
N GLU A 286 -33.31 44.51 -9.25
CA GLU A 286 -34.35 43.97 -8.36
C GLU A 286 -35.32 43.05 -9.10
N GLY A 287 -35.18 41.73 -8.93
CA GLY A 287 -36.12 40.74 -9.46
C GLY A 287 -35.56 39.31 -9.61
N GLY A 288 -34.24 39.14 -9.66
CA GLY A 288 -33.60 37.82 -9.84
C GLY A 288 -33.37 37.06 -8.53
N LYS A 289 -34.03 35.90 -8.36
CA LYS A 289 -33.84 34.97 -7.21
C LYS A 289 -32.35 34.72 -6.91
N ARG A 290 -31.94 34.85 -5.64
CA ARG A 290 -30.59 34.50 -5.16
C ARG A 290 -30.33 33.01 -5.40
N SER A 291 -29.48 32.68 -6.38
CA SER A 291 -28.93 31.34 -6.55
C SER A 291 -27.49 31.34 -6.04
N MET A 292 -27.27 30.87 -4.81
CA MET A 292 -25.96 30.32 -4.44
C MET A 292 -25.87 28.95 -5.09
N ALA A 293 -25.42 28.92 -6.35
CA ALA A 293 -25.16 27.68 -7.07
C ALA A 293 -23.71 27.70 -7.55
N ALA A 294 -22.85 26.98 -6.81
CA ALA A 294 -21.83 26.07 -7.34
C ALA A 294 -20.86 25.73 -6.22
N PHE A 295 -20.70 24.43 -5.93
CA PHE A 295 -19.41 23.71 -5.85
C PHE A 295 -19.72 22.26 -5.50
N ASN A 296 -20.09 21.47 -6.51
CA ASN A 296 -20.28 20.02 -6.34
C ASN A 296 -19.99 19.18 -7.59
N LYS A 297 -19.61 19.79 -8.73
CA LYS A 297 -19.47 19.08 -10.00
C LYS A 297 -18.07 18.51 -10.25
N LEU A 298 -17.01 19.28 -10.00
CA LEU A 298 -15.62 18.78 -10.01
C LEU A 298 -15.41 17.72 -8.90
N GLY A 299 -15.98 17.96 -7.71
CA GLY A 299 -16.06 16.95 -6.65
C GLY A 299 -16.96 15.74 -6.96
N CYS A 300 -17.84 15.80 -7.97
CA CYS A 300 -18.68 14.66 -8.42
C CYS A 300 -17.97 13.77 -9.45
N LEU A 301 -17.05 14.31 -10.25
CA LEU A 301 -16.20 13.52 -11.14
C LEU A 301 -15.23 12.63 -10.35
N LEU A 302 -14.83 13.09 -9.16
CA LEU A 302 -14.10 12.30 -8.16
C LEU A 302 -14.96 11.23 -7.46
N ARG A 303 -16.30 11.24 -7.63
CA ARG A 303 -17.24 10.30 -6.95
C ARG A 303 -17.59 9.04 -7.75
N HIS A 304 -17.42 9.03 -9.07
CA HIS A 304 -17.91 7.92 -9.89
C HIS A 304 -16.78 6.96 -10.28
N GLY A 305 -16.70 5.87 -9.54
CA GLY A 305 -15.86 4.72 -9.83
C GLY A 305 -16.10 3.64 -8.79
N ALA A 306 -17.19 2.89 -8.95
CA ALA A 306 -17.38 1.65 -8.21
C ALA A 306 -17.26 0.47 -9.19
N PRO A 307 -16.35 -0.48 -8.96
CA PRO A 307 -16.61 -1.86 -9.26
C PRO A 307 -17.00 -2.61 -7.98
N THR A 308 -17.97 -3.47 -8.17
CA THR A 308 -18.52 -4.46 -7.25
C THR A 308 -17.45 -5.46 -6.79
N SER A 309 -17.10 -5.43 -5.50
CA SER A 309 -16.85 -6.66 -4.72
C SER A 309 -17.23 -6.41 -3.27
N THR A 310 -18.09 -7.28 -2.75
CA THR A 310 -19.04 -7.08 -1.67
C THR A 310 -18.50 -7.42 -0.28
N SER A 311 -18.72 -6.54 0.71
CA SER A 311 -18.97 -6.93 2.10
C SER A 311 -20.40 -6.50 2.48
N PRO A 312 -21.29 -7.39 2.98
CA PRO A 312 -22.71 -7.10 3.22
C PRO A 312 -23.00 -6.01 4.28
N ALA A 313 -21.99 -5.57 5.06
CA ALA A 313 -22.16 -4.59 6.13
C ALA A 313 -22.31 -3.13 5.61
N LEU A 314 -21.72 -2.79 4.46
CA LEU A 314 -21.75 -1.43 3.90
C LEU A 314 -23.09 -1.06 3.23
N PHE A 315 -23.86 -2.06 2.80
CA PHE A 315 -25.19 -1.83 2.19
C PHE A 315 -26.21 -1.26 3.19
N ASN A 316 -26.04 -1.53 4.49
CA ASN A 316 -26.89 -0.99 5.54
C ASN A 316 -26.49 0.43 5.97
N ALA A 317 -25.21 0.78 5.90
CA ALA A 317 -24.71 2.11 6.26
C ALA A 317 -25.08 3.20 5.22
N ALA A 318 -25.01 2.90 3.92
CA ALA A 318 -25.45 3.82 2.88
C ALA A 318 -26.99 3.99 2.85
N ARG A 319 -27.74 2.95 3.25
CA ARG A 319 -29.19 3.03 3.42
C ARG A 319 -29.60 3.95 4.55
N LEU A 320 -28.81 4.01 5.62
CA LEU A 320 -29.03 4.88 6.78
C LEU A 320 -28.88 6.38 6.44
N MET A 321 -28.30 6.78 5.30
CA MET A 321 -28.20 8.20 4.91
C MET A 321 -29.21 8.62 3.83
N SER A 322 -30.19 7.78 3.49
CA SER A 322 -31.24 8.13 2.53
C SER A 322 -32.33 8.98 3.18
N THR A 323 -32.76 10.05 2.54
CA THR A 323 -33.89 10.88 3.01
C THR A 323 -35.24 10.36 2.52
N LYS A 324 -35.25 9.35 1.63
CA LYS A 324 -36.44 8.84 0.96
C LYS A 324 -36.84 7.47 1.49
N LEU A 325 -38.05 7.37 2.00
CA LEU A 325 -38.68 6.15 2.48
C LEU A 325 -39.66 5.60 1.43
N PHE A 326 -39.64 4.29 1.27
CA PHE A 326 -40.71 3.49 0.72
C PHE A 326 -41.65 3.08 1.85
N VAL A 327 -42.95 3.30 1.65
CA VAL A 327 -44.03 2.95 2.58
C VAL A 327 -44.98 1.97 1.89
N GLY A 328 -44.85 0.68 2.19
CA GLY A 328 -45.73 -0.38 1.72
C GLY A 328 -46.83 -0.72 2.71
N GLY A 329 -47.83 -1.50 2.29
CA GLY A 329 -48.92 -1.94 3.18
C GLY A 329 -50.05 -0.92 3.32
N LEU A 330 -50.07 0.13 2.49
CA LEU A 330 -51.12 1.15 2.51
C LEU A 330 -52.49 0.53 2.18
N SER A 331 -53.54 1.07 2.81
CA SER A 331 -54.91 0.75 2.44
C SER A 331 -55.20 1.24 1.02
N TRP A 332 -56.11 0.57 0.32
CA TRP A 332 -56.49 0.96 -1.04
C TRP A 332 -57.19 2.32 -1.10
N GLY A 333 -57.64 2.85 0.05
CA GLY A 333 -58.21 4.19 0.21
C GLY A 333 -57.23 5.27 0.70
N THR A 334 -55.97 4.92 1.02
CA THR A 334 -54.96 5.90 1.45
C THR A 334 -54.48 6.72 0.25
N ASP A 335 -54.44 8.06 0.39
CA ASP A 335 -54.02 9.02 -0.63
C ASP A 335 -52.74 9.80 -0.22
N ASP A 336 -52.22 10.63 -1.12
CA ASP A 336 -50.95 11.38 -0.92
C ASP A 336 -51.01 12.28 0.32
N GLN A 337 -52.19 12.82 0.63
CA GLN A 337 -52.38 13.76 1.74
C GLN A 337 -52.44 13.04 3.09
N SER A 338 -53.23 11.97 3.19
CA SER A 338 -53.28 11.12 4.39
C SER A 338 -51.92 10.45 4.68
N LEU A 339 -51.16 10.06 3.65
CA LEU A 339 -49.78 9.58 3.81
C LEU A 339 -48.83 10.67 4.32
N ARG A 340 -48.96 11.91 3.82
CA ARG A 340 -48.14 13.05 4.28
C ARG A 340 -48.42 13.38 5.74
N GLU A 341 -49.70 13.45 6.13
CA GLU A 341 -50.13 13.76 7.50
C GLU A 341 -49.66 12.71 8.52
N ALA A 342 -49.58 11.44 8.11
CA ALA A 342 -49.07 10.37 8.96
C ALA A 342 -47.56 10.52 9.27
N PHE A 343 -46.78 11.08 8.34
CA PHE A 343 -45.31 11.14 8.45
C PHE A 343 -44.75 12.53 8.82
N ILE A 344 -45.53 13.61 8.69
CA ILE A 344 -45.08 14.99 8.99
C ILE A 344 -44.72 15.21 10.47
N ARG A 345 -45.20 14.35 11.37
CA ARG A 345 -44.90 14.42 12.82
C ARG A 345 -43.45 14.07 13.18
N PHE A 346 -42.71 13.48 12.25
CA PHE A 346 -41.31 13.06 12.45
C PHE A 346 -40.30 14.04 11.85
N GLY A 347 -40.75 15.05 11.09
CA GLY A 347 -39.88 15.98 10.40
C GLY A 347 -40.53 16.64 9.19
N GLU A 348 -39.81 17.57 8.53
CA GLU A 348 -40.32 18.25 7.36
C GLU A 348 -40.36 17.31 6.13
N VAL A 349 -41.57 16.93 5.72
CA VAL A 349 -41.79 16.09 4.53
C VAL A 349 -41.78 16.96 3.27
N THR A 350 -40.75 16.77 2.43
CA THR A 350 -40.61 17.47 1.14
C THR A 350 -41.51 16.87 0.06
N GLU A 351 -41.74 15.55 0.08
CA GLU A 351 -42.59 14.84 -0.88
C GLU A 351 -43.28 13.65 -0.20
N ALA A 352 -44.58 13.44 -0.43
CA ALA A 352 -45.29 12.20 -0.05
C ALA A 352 -46.21 11.81 -1.20
N ARG A 353 -46.11 10.56 -1.67
CA ARG A 353 -46.81 10.12 -2.88
C ARG A 353 -47.16 8.65 -2.85
N VAL A 354 -48.45 8.33 -2.91
CA VAL A 354 -49.00 7.00 -3.12
C VAL A 354 -48.92 6.66 -4.59
N ILE A 355 -48.39 5.47 -4.90
CA ILE A 355 -48.28 5.02 -6.27
C ILE A 355 -49.59 4.36 -6.68
N THR A 356 -50.26 4.95 -7.67
CA THR A 356 -51.46 4.42 -8.31
C THR A 356 -51.14 3.74 -9.65
N ASP A 357 -51.99 2.82 -10.06
CA ASP A 357 -51.96 2.24 -11.39
C ASP A 357 -52.39 3.26 -12.44
N ARG A 358 -51.60 3.42 -13.50
CA ARG A 358 -51.76 4.51 -14.48
C ARG A 358 -52.99 4.34 -15.38
N GLU A 359 -53.52 3.13 -15.51
CA GLU A 359 -54.69 2.83 -16.36
C GLU A 359 -56.00 2.80 -15.57
N THR A 360 -55.94 2.38 -14.30
CA THR A 360 -57.14 2.20 -13.46
C THR A 360 -57.30 3.23 -12.35
N GLY A 361 -56.28 4.04 -12.07
CA GLY A 361 -56.27 5.06 -11.02
C GLY A 361 -56.29 4.51 -9.59
N ARG A 362 -56.33 3.19 -9.41
CA ARG A 362 -56.38 2.53 -8.09
C ARG A 362 -55.00 2.53 -7.44
N SER A 363 -54.94 2.78 -6.14
CA SER A 363 -53.71 2.66 -5.33
C SER A 363 -53.05 1.31 -5.55
N ARG A 364 -51.73 1.23 -5.54
CA ARG A 364 -50.97 -0.03 -5.58
C ARG A 364 -50.60 -0.53 -4.19
N GLY A 365 -51.12 0.11 -3.14
CA GLY A 365 -50.88 -0.24 -1.74
C GLY A 365 -49.48 0.12 -1.24
N PHE A 366 -48.79 1.06 -1.90
CA PHE A 366 -47.52 1.60 -1.44
C PHE A 366 -47.29 3.03 -1.95
N GLY A 367 -46.42 3.77 -1.27
CA GLY A 367 -46.04 5.13 -1.59
C GLY A 367 -44.60 5.43 -1.18
N PHE A 368 -44.16 6.66 -1.41
CA PHE A 368 -42.86 7.16 -1.00
C PHE A 368 -43.01 8.45 -0.20
N VAL A 369 -42.18 8.61 0.81
CA VAL A 369 -42.11 9.82 1.65
C VAL A 369 -40.65 10.29 1.69
N ASN A 370 -40.38 11.54 1.33
CA ASN A 370 -39.04 12.13 1.36
C ASN A 370 -38.99 13.23 2.41
N PHE A 371 -38.00 13.17 3.29
CA PHE A 371 -37.73 14.18 4.33
C PHE A 371 -36.64 15.16 3.86
N SER A 372 -36.55 16.32 4.50
CA SER A 372 -35.44 17.25 4.30
C SER A 372 -34.14 16.78 4.95
N ASN A 373 -34.23 15.97 6.01
CA ASN A 373 -33.13 15.40 6.78
C ASN A 373 -33.19 13.85 6.83
N SER A 374 -32.04 13.18 6.87
CA SER A 374 -31.95 11.72 6.97
C SER A 374 -32.29 11.19 8.35
N ASP A 375 -32.12 11.98 9.42
CA ASP A 375 -32.44 11.51 10.78
C ASP A 375 -33.95 11.46 11.05
N ASP A 376 -34.70 12.45 10.57
CA ASP A 376 -36.16 12.44 10.55
C ASP A 376 -36.71 11.21 9.80
N ALA A 377 -36.08 10.85 8.67
CA ALA A 377 -36.43 9.66 7.90
C ALA A 377 -36.12 8.35 8.65
N LYS A 378 -35.01 8.27 9.41
CA LYS A 378 -34.70 7.11 10.28
C LYS A 378 -35.70 6.99 11.42
N GLU A 379 -36.04 8.10 12.06
CA GLU A 379 -36.99 8.12 13.16
C GLU A 379 -38.39 7.70 12.68
N ALA A 380 -38.84 8.26 11.56
CA ALA A 380 -40.08 7.89 10.91
C ALA A 380 -40.11 6.41 10.51
N MET A 381 -39.03 5.89 9.92
CA MET A 381 -38.92 4.47 9.59
C MET A 381 -39.03 3.59 10.82
N THR A 382 -38.32 3.93 11.90
CA THR A 382 -38.31 3.13 13.14
C THR A 382 -39.66 3.12 13.83
N LYS A 383 -40.37 4.26 13.84
CA LYS A 383 -41.66 4.39 14.55
C LYS A 383 -42.86 3.95 13.71
N MET A 384 -42.76 3.98 12.38
CA MET A 384 -43.87 3.67 11.49
C MET A 384 -43.76 2.28 10.84
N ASP A 385 -42.60 1.61 10.86
CA ASP A 385 -42.50 0.23 10.37
C ASP A 385 -43.30 -0.72 11.28
N ASN A 386 -44.15 -1.54 10.68
CA ASN A 386 -45.16 -2.40 11.31
C ASN A 386 -46.26 -1.68 12.12
N HIS A 387 -46.37 -0.35 12.03
CA HIS A 387 -47.47 0.39 12.65
C HIS A 387 -48.78 0.18 11.87
N GLU A 388 -49.90 0.00 12.58
CA GLU A 388 -51.22 -0.14 11.96
C GLU A 388 -51.71 1.23 11.45
N PHE A 389 -51.99 1.32 10.15
CA PHE A 389 -52.51 2.51 9.50
C PHE A 389 -53.62 2.12 8.52
N ASP A 390 -54.81 2.70 8.68
CA ASP A 390 -56.02 2.35 7.92
C ASP A 390 -56.34 0.84 7.89
N GLY A 391 -56.15 0.16 9.03
CA GLY A 391 -56.45 -1.27 9.21
C GLY A 391 -55.43 -2.22 8.56
N ARG A 392 -54.26 -1.71 8.15
CA ARG A 392 -53.14 -2.52 7.61
C ARG A 392 -51.82 -2.09 8.22
N ASN A 393 -50.94 -3.04 8.46
CA ASN A 393 -49.61 -2.72 8.97
C ASN A 393 -48.73 -2.17 7.85
N LEU A 394 -48.13 -1.01 8.11
CA LEU A 394 -47.19 -0.38 7.20
C LEU A 394 -45.87 -1.14 7.18
N ARG A 395 -45.21 -1.14 6.02
CA ARG A 395 -43.83 -1.58 5.85
C ARG A 395 -43.00 -0.41 5.37
N VAL A 396 -42.20 0.15 6.25
CA VAL A 396 -41.41 1.36 5.98
C VAL A 396 -39.95 0.99 5.86
N SER A 397 -39.31 1.39 4.76
CA SER A 397 -37.88 1.14 4.53
C SER A 397 -37.30 2.21 3.64
N PHE A 398 -35.99 2.44 3.67
CA PHE A 398 -35.36 3.36 2.70
C PHE A 398 -35.57 2.89 1.25
N ALA A 399 -35.94 3.84 0.39
CA ALA A 399 -36.21 3.62 -1.02
C ALA A 399 -34.91 3.28 -1.77
N ASN A 400 -34.95 2.27 -2.63
CA ASN A 400 -33.84 1.94 -3.53
C ASN A 400 -34.03 2.66 -4.86
N ASP A 401 -32.96 3.22 -5.43
CA ASP A 401 -33.03 3.79 -6.77
C ASP A 401 -33.20 2.70 -7.83
N ARG A 402 -34.11 2.94 -8.78
CA ARG A 402 -34.25 2.08 -9.95
C ARG A 402 -33.10 2.36 -10.92
N PRO A 403 -32.49 1.32 -11.52
CA PRO A 403 -31.66 1.52 -12.70
C PRO A 403 -32.47 2.20 -13.80
N ALA A 404 -31.88 3.17 -14.50
CA ALA A 404 -32.48 3.77 -15.67
C ALA A 404 -32.72 2.68 -16.74
N GLY A 405 -33.96 2.21 -16.83
CA GLY A 405 -34.38 1.25 -17.84
C GLY A 405 -34.46 1.90 -19.21
N ASN A 406 -33.63 1.39 -20.12
CA ASN A 406 -33.79 1.53 -21.56
C ASN A 406 -35.19 1.04 -21.97
N ARG A 407 -35.86 1.75 -22.88
CA ARG A 407 -37.17 1.37 -23.41
C ARG A 407 -37.06 0.15 -24.34
N GLY A 408 -37.97 -0.81 -24.14
CA GLY A 408 -38.31 -1.91 -25.05
C GLY A 408 -37.85 -3.28 -24.54
N GLY A 409 -38.66 -4.30 -24.30
CA GLY A 409 -40.11 -4.49 -24.35
C GLY A 409 -40.39 -5.99 -24.09
N GLY A 410 -41.44 -6.30 -23.32
CA GLY A 410 -42.17 -7.58 -23.39
C GLY A 410 -41.67 -8.82 -22.61
N GLY A 411 -42.30 -9.07 -21.46
CA GLY A 411 -43.06 -10.32 -21.23
C GLY A 411 -42.41 -11.52 -20.52
N GLY A 412 -42.67 -11.63 -19.20
CA GLY A 412 -43.03 -12.85 -18.41
C GLY A 412 -42.14 -14.11 -18.42
N SER A 413 -42.07 -14.97 -17.41
CA SER A 413 -42.71 -15.05 -16.09
C SER A 413 -42.20 -16.31 -15.35
N TYR A 414 -42.16 -16.23 -14.00
CA TYR A 414 -42.09 -17.32 -12.99
C TYR A 414 -40.85 -18.25 -12.96
N GLY A 415 -40.20 -18.55 -11.84
CA GLY A 415 -40.51 -18.34 -10.41
C GLY A 415 -40.25 -19.62 -9.59
N GLY A 416 -39.63 -19.46 -8.41
CA GLY A 416 -39.49 -20.49 -7.35
C GLY A 416 -38.02 -20.67 -6.94
N GLY A 417 -37.51 -20.14 -5.82
CA GLY A 417 -37.98 -20.31 -4.43
C GLY A 417 -37.07 -21.37 -3.77
N GLY A 418 -36.51 -21.27 -2.59
CA GLY A 418 -36.53 -20.31 -1.48
C GLY A 418 -35.71 -20.91 -0.33
N TYR A 419 -35.70 -20.19 0.80
CA TYR A 419 -35.40 -20.64 2.18
C TYR A 419 -33.94 -20.78 2.64
N GLY A 420 -33.52 -19.83 3.49
CA GLY A 420 -33.38 -20.10 4.92
C GLY A 420 -31.96 -20.26 5.50
N GLY A 421 -31.65 -19.51 6.56
CA GLY A 421 -30.82 -20.02 7.67
C GLY A 421 -29.64 -19.15 8.14
N GLY A 422 -29.84 -18.46 9.28
CA GLY A 422 -28.96 -18.41 10.45
C GLY A 422 -27.44 -18.28 10.28
N GLY A 423 -26.90 -17.10 10.61
CA GLY A 423 -25.48 -16.84 10.78
C GLY A 423 -24.99 -17.00 12.23
N TYR A 424 -23.81 -17.61 12.38
CA TYR A 424 -22.85 -17.37 13.46
C TYR A 424 -21.71 -16.50 12.89
N GLY A 425 -21.41 -15.39 13.57
CA GLY A 425 -20.49 -14.34 13.11
C GLY A 425 -19.04 -14.50 13.57
N GLY A 426 -18.13 -13.99 12.75
CA GLY A 426 -16.71 -13.75 13.06
C GLY A 426 -16.27 -12.48 12.32
N GLY A 427 -16.09 -11.39 13.09
CA GLY A 427 -15.82 -10.05 12.59
C GLY A 427 -14.34 -9.76 12.36
N ASN A 428 -14.05 -9.13 11.22
CA ASN A 428 -12.80 -8.45 10.92
C ASN A 428 -13.10 -6.93 10.98
N GLN A 429 -12.60 -6.26 12.02
CA GLN A 429 -12.78 -4.82 12.26
C GLN A 429 -11.77 -4.03 11.46
N SER A 430 -12.24 -3.37 10.39
CA SER A 430 -11.53 -2.33 9.67
C SER A 430 -12.07 -0.99 10.16
N TYR A 431 -11.24 -0.20 10.85
CA TYR A 431 -11.61 1.12 11.35
C TYR A 431 -11.48 2.14 10.21
N GLY A 432 -12.61 2.55 9.65
CA GLY A 432 -12.71 3.79 8.89
C GLY A 432 -12.81 4.98 9.85
N SER A 433 -12.07 6.04 9.57
CA SER A 433 -12.28 7.35 10.21
C SER A 433 -12.70 8.35 9.13
N ASP A 434 -13.98 8.70 9.15
CA ASP A 434 -14.51 9.91 8.53
C ASP A 434 -14.29 11.07 9.51
N GLY A 435 -13.74 12.20 9.05
CA GLY A 435 -13.57 13.37 9.90
C GLY A 435 -13.58 14.66 9.07
N TYR A 436 -14.60 15.48 9.27
CA TYR A 436 -14.81 16.83 8.72
C TYR A 436 -14.44 17.85 9.80
N PHE A 437 -13.43 18.74 9.65
CA PHE A 437 -13.22 19.82 10.65
C PHE A 437 -12.56 21.13 10.15
N PHE A 438 -13.05 22.23 10.74
CA PHE A 438 -12.80 23.67 10.62
C PHE A 438 -11.33 24.14 10.88
N VAL A 439 -10.99 25.36 10.47
CA VAL A 439 -9.69 26.06 10.73
C VAL A 439 -9.95 27.45 11.32
N ILE A 440 -9.15 27.83 12.34
CA ILE A 440 -9.05 29.17 12.94
C ILE A 440 -7.57 29.62 12.96
N GLY A 441 -7.26 30.74 12.29
CA GLY A 441 -6.42 31.88 12.73
C GLY A 441 -4.88 31.75 12.87
N GLY A 442 -4.12 32.48 12.03
CA GLY A 442 -2.72 32.90 12.29
C GLY A 442 -1.96 33.42 11.05
N ARG A 443 -1.41 34.66 11.09
CA ARG A 443 -0.83 35.46 9.99
C ARG A 443 0.44 34.88 9.34
N GLU A 444 0.58 35.11 8.02
CA GLU A 444 1.74 34.97 7.11
C GLU A 444 2.57 33.65 7.13
N SER A 445 2.18 32.66 7.93
CA SER A 445 2.78 31.31 7.97
C SER A 445 2.27 30.35 6.88
N ASN A 446 1.37 30.78 6.00
CA ASN A 446 0.47 29.86 5.32
C ASN A 446 0.96 29.17 4.05
N ILE A 447 1.93 29.72 3.28
CA ILE A 447 2.42 29.03 2.07
C ILE A 447 3.03 27.66 2.41
N PHE A 448 3.91 27.59 3.41
CA PHE A 448 4.61 26.36 3.80
C PHE A 448 3.72 25.37 4.54
N LEU A 449 2.78 25.88 5.34
CA LEU A 449 1.78 25.03 5.98
C LEU A 449 0.64 24.65 5.03
N SER A 450 0.39 25.36 3.92
CA SER A 450 -0.59 24.99 2.89
C SER A 450 -0.17 23.74 2.15
N LEU A 451 1.15 23.54 1.97
CA LEU A 451 1.75 22.29 1.50
C LEU A 451 1.49 21.12 2.49
N LEU A 452 1.35 21.39 3.80
CA LEU A 452 0.90 20.41 4.81
C LEU A 452 -0.61 20.12 4.74
N THR A 453 -1.39 20.89 3.98
CA THR A 453 -2.87 20.82 3.92
C THR A 453 -3.43 20.61 2.51
N PHE A 454 -2.75 19.86 1.64
CA PHE A 454 -3.35 19.31 0.40
C PHE A 454 -4.47 18.26 0.66
N LEU A 455 -5.13 18.33 1.82
CA LEU A 455 -6.31 17.55 2.22
C LEU A 455 -7.39 18.54 2.75
N PRO A 456 -8.69 18.30 2.51
CA PRO A 456 -9.65 19.34 2.10
C PRO A 456 -10.38 20.09 3.23
N HIS A 457 -10.61 21.41 3.06
CA HIS A 457 -11.91 22.15 3.09
C HIS A 457 -11.86 23.64 3.55
N THR A 458 -12.58 24.51 2.83
CA THR A 458 -12.77 25.98 2.98
C THR A 458 -14.25 26.39 2.99
N LYS A 459 -15.14 25.50 3.46
CA LYS A 459 -16.59 25.71 3.34
C LYS A 459 -17.14 26.88 4.19
N ASP A 460 -16.46 27.28 5.26
CA ASP A 460 -17.07 28.14 6.29
C ASP A 460 -16.88 29.66 6.06
N LEU A 461 -15.93 30.05 5.20
CA LEU A 461 -15.67 31.48 4.92
C LEU A 461 -16.76 32.15 4.07
N LEU A 462 -17.50 31.40 3.25
CA LEU A 462 -18.55 31.95 2.38
C LEU A 462 -19.86 32.25 3.12
N GLN A 463 -20.10 31.60 4.27
CA GLN A 463 -21.32 31.81 5.06
C GLN A 463 -21.24 33.10 5.90
N LEU A 464 -20.05 33.39 6.46
CA LEU A 464 -19.74 34.60 7.24
C LEU A 464 -19.84 35.91 6.43
N ALA A 465 -19.64 35.85 5.11
CA ALA A 465 -19.80 37.01 4.24
C ALA A 465 -21.28 37.37 3.94
N SER A 466 -22.23 36.50 4.30
CA SER A 466 -23.66 36.64 3.93
C SER A 466 -24.57 37.15 5.05
N THR A 467 -24.15 37.08 6.31
CA THR A 467 -24.96 37.50 7.47
C THR A 467 -24.72 38.95 7.84
N ARG A 468 -25.81 39.74 7.84
CA ARG A 468 -25.88 41.03 8.53
C ARG A 468 -25.92 40.73 10.03
N ASP A 469 -24.77 40.64 10.69
CA ASP A 469 -24.57 41.03 12.09
C ASP A 469 -23.19 40.55 12.57
N LEU A 470 -22.24 41.49 12.66
CA LEU A 470 -21.02 41.33 13.43
C LEU A 470 -21.32 41.78 14.86
N ARG A 471 -21.60 40.84 15.77
CA ARG A 471 -21.41 41.09 17.21
C ARG A 471 -20.13 40.39 17.65
N LEU A 472 -19.12 41.20 17.95
CA LEU A 472 -17.93 40.80 18.71
C LEU A 472 -18.35 40.40 20.13
N PRO A 473 -17.74 39.39 20.77
CA PRO A 473 -17.93 39.18 22.20
C PRO A 473 -17.03 40.16 22.97
N HIS A 474 -17.61 41.22 23.52
CA HIS A 474 -17.39 41.69 24.90
C HIS A 474 -18.42 42.79 25.29
N GLN A 475 -18.87 42.70 26.53
CA GLN A 475 -19.92 43.46 27.25
C GLN A 475 -20.08 44.95 26.91
N VAL A 476 -21.33 45.41 26.66
CA VAL A 476 -22.01 46.58 27.27
C VAL A 476 -23.54 46.40 27.09
N GLU A 477 -24.31 46.38 28.18
CA GLU A 477 -25.79 46.48 28.19
C GLU A 477 -26.26 47.92 27.92
N ILE A 478 -27.27 48.15 27.05
CA ILE A 478 -28.29 49.22 27.17
C ILE A 478 -29.61 48.79 26.47
N HIS A 479 -30.74 49.06 27.14
CA HIS A 479 -32.16 48.80 26.81
C HIS A 479 -32.73 49.41 25.51
N GLY A 480 -33.80 48.79 24.96
CA GLY A 480 -34.78 49.50 24.09
C GLY A 480 -35.70 48.65 23.19
N GLU A 481 -36.92 48.38 23.69
CA GLU A 481 -38.26 48.24 23.06
C GLU A 481 -38.51 47.64 21.64
N PHE A 482 -39.42 46.65 21.61
CA PHE A 482 -40.26 46.24 20.46
C PHE A 482 -41.33 47.31 20.12
N PRO A 483 -41.92 47.34 18.89
CA PRO A 483 -43.17 46.59 18.70
C PRO A 483 -43.39 45.95 17.32
N HIS A 484 -44.15 44.86 17.39
CA HIS A 484 -44.88 44.14 16.35
C HIS A 484 -45.77 45.02 15.45
N GLN A 485 -45.99 44.57 14.21
CA GLN A 485 -47.30 44.69 13.55
C GLN A 485 -47.66 43.42 12.76
N GLN A 486 -48.90 42.98 12.97
CA GLN A 486 -49.58 41.79 12.45
C GLN A 486 -50.33 42.08 11.13
N LEU A 487 -50.65 40.99 10.40
CA LEU A 487 -51.96 40.63 9.80
C LEU A 487 -51.85 40.09 8.34
N GLU A 488 -51.95 38.76 8.23
CA GLU A 488 -53.10 38.00 7.66
C GLU A 488 -53.52 38.20 6.15
N PRO A 489 -54.25 37.24 5.54
CA PRO A 489 -53.85 36.59 4.29
C PRO A 489 -54.88 36.73 3.16
N GLY A 490 -54.51 36.34 1.93
CA GLY A 490 -55.52 36.05 0.91
C GLY A 490 -55.01 35.83 -0.51
N GLY A 491 -55.46 34.72 -1.12
CA GLY A 491 -55.91 34.74 -2.51
C GLY A 491 -54.99 34.10 -3.56
N LEU A 492 -55.32 32.86 -3.93
CA LEU A 492 -54.85 32.11 -5.09
C LEU A 492 -55.04 32.84 -6.44
N ALA A 493 -54.02 32.77 -7.31
CA ALA A 493 -54.18 32.49 -8.74
C ALA A 493 -52.80 32.17 -9.38
N ALA A 494 -52.67 31.00 -9.99
CA ALA A 494 -51.56 30.67 -10.90
C ALA A 494 -51.93 31.06 -12.34
N PRO A 495 -50.95 31.50 -13.15
CA PRO A 495 -50.81 30.84 -14.45
C PRO A 495 -49.36 30.55 -14.88
N HIS A 496 -49.23 29.39 -15.52
CA HIS A 496 -48.29 29.03 -16.60
C HIS A 496 -46.77 29.11 -16.36
N MET A 497 -46.17 27.94 -16.14
CA MET A 497 -44.73 27.69 -16.34
C MET A 497 -44.36 27.83 -17.82
N GLY A 498 -43.77 28.97 -18.19
CA GLY A 498 -42.77 29.04 -19.25
C GLY A 498 -41.41 28.57 -18.72
N GLN A 499 -40.55 28.06 -19.60
CA GLN A 499 -39.17 27.66 -19.30
C GLN A 499 -38.43 28.75 -18.50
N PRO A 500 -37.65 28.41 -17.45
CA PRO A 500 -36.83 29.41 -16.79
C PRO A 500 -35.66 29.78 -17.71
N ASP A 501 -35.73 31.02 -18.20
CA ASP A 501 -34.62 31.73 -18.83
C ASP A 501 -33.49 31.90 -17.80
N LEU A 502 -32.33 31.30 -18.05
CA LEU A 502 -31.14 31.39 -17.20
C LEU A 502 -30.44 32.73 -17.45
N GLY A 503 -31.05 33.82 -16.98
CA GLY A 503 -30.48 35.17 -17.03
C GLY A 503 -29.29 35.36 -16.08
N ASN A 504 -28.34 36.19 -16.52
CA ASN A 504 -27.08 36.64 -15.88
C ASN A 504 -26.97 36.38 -14.37
N ALA A 505 -26.20 35.34 -14.01
CA ALA A 505 -25.86 35.03 -12.62
C ALA A 505 -24.46 35.53 -12.28
N THR A 506 -24.37 36.48 -11.35
CA THR A 506 -23.17 36.95 -10.66
C THR A 506 -22.45 35.82 -9.88
N ARG A 507 -21.12 35.64 -10.01
CA ARG A 507 -20.40 34.46 -9.47
C ARG A 507 -19.00 34.79 -8.89
N ILE A 508 -18.66 34.18 -7.75
CA ILE A 508 -17.25 33.99 -7.33
C ILE A 508 -16.88 32.54 -7.65
N VAL A 509 -15.82 32.34 -8.41
CA VAL A 509 -15.32 31.02 -8.83
C VAL A 509 -14.00 30.76 -8.11
N ILE A 510 -14.01 29.82 -7.18
CA ILE A 510 -12.81 29.34 -6.49
C ILE A 510 -12.49 27.94 -7.01
N LEU A 511 -11.39 27.79 -7.75
CA LEU A 511 -10.86 26.46 -8.05
C LEU A 511 -9.86 26.06 -6.97
N GLN A 512 -10.24 25.08 -6.16
CA GLN A 512 -9.37 24.40 -5.19
C GLN A 512 -9.38 22.89 -5.47
N CYS A 513 -8.20 22.29 -5.50
CA CYS A 513 -8.07 20.84 -5.55
C CYS A 513 -8.54 20.27 -4.20
N THR A 514 -9.60 19.46 -4.19
CA THR A 514 -10.04 18.73 -3.00
C THR A 514 -9.89 17.25 -3.26
N GLU A 515 -8.97 16.59 -2.55
CA GLU A 515 -8.61 15.18 -2.74
C GLU A 515 -9.05 14.37 -1.50
N LYS A 516 -9.74 13.23 -1.70
CA LYS A 516 -9.93 12.19 -0.68
C LYS A 516 -9.12 10.97 -1.11
N GLN A 517 -8.48 10.29 -0.15
CA GLN A 517 -7.67 9.08 -0.36
C GLN A 517 -8.42 8.01 -1.18
N CYS A 518 -7.80 7.54 -2.26
CA CYS A 518 -8.13 6.27 -2.90
C CYS A 518 -6.97 5.29 -2.70
N HIS A 519 -7.27 4.06 -2.27
CA HIS A 519 -6.28 3.01 -2.11
C HIS A 519 -5.85 2.40 -3.46
N THR A 520 -4.58 1.99 -3.49
CA THR A 520 -3.79 1.52 -4.63
C THR A 520 -4.44 0.38 -5.43
N HIS A 521 -4.45 0.51 -6.76
CA HIS A 521 -4.65 -0.59 -7.71
C HIS A 521 -3.35 -0.84 -8.49
N ASN A 522 -3.06 -2.11 -8.77
CA ASN A 522 -1.86 -2.60 -9.46
C ASN A 522 -1.84 -2.17 -10.96
N PRO A 523 -0.81 -1.49 -11.49
CA PRO A 523 -0.84 -0.98 -12.86
C PRO A 523 -0.09 -1.92 -13.82
N ALA A 524 -0.82 -2.86 -14.42
CA ALA A 524 -0.35 -3.57 -15.61
C ALA A 524 -1.47 -3.60 -16.66
N ARG A 525 -1.72 -2.46 -17.29
CA ARG A 525 -2.30 -2.37 -18.64
C ARG A 525 -2.06 -0.97 -19.19
N THR A 526 -1.48 -0.91 -20.39
CA THR A 526 -1.30 0.29 -21.20
C THR A 526 -2.67 0.89 -21.53
N MET A 527 -3.23 1.69 -20.63
CA MET A 527 -4.38 2.54 -20.93
C MET A 527 -3.85 3.85 -21.51
N ALA A 528 -4.33 4.18 -22.71
CA ALA A 528 -4.21 5.53 -23.22
C ALA A 528 -4.80 6.50 -22.18
N LEU A 529 -4.13 7.64 -21.93
CA LEU A 529 -4.59 8.75 -21.07
C LEU A 529 -5.81 9.45 -21.68
N THR A 530 -6.89 8.73 -21.99
CA THR A 530 -8.05 9.27 -22.70
C THR A 530 -9.14 9.81 -21.77
N THR A 531 -9.02 9.63 -20.45
CA THR A 531 -10.01 10.13 -19.48
C THR A 531 -9.41 11.14 -18.51
N ASN A 532 -10.14 12.23 -18.24
CA ASN A 532 -9.75 13.27 -17.28
C ASN A 532 -9.55 12.72 -15.86
N LYS A 533 -10.28 11.66 -15.48
CA LYS A 533 -10.12 11.00 -14.18
C LYS A 533 -8.74 10.33 -14.03
N ALA A 534 -8.29 9.59 -15.04
CA ALA A 534 -6.97 8.95 -14.99
C ALA A 534 -5.81 9.97 -14.94
N LEU A 535 -5.99 11.15 -15.56
CA LEU A 535 -5.04 12.27 -15.45
C LEU A 535 -4.98 12.83 -14.01
N LEU A 536 -6.12 13.02 -13.37
CA LEU A 536 -6.19 13.48 -11.98
C LEU A 536 -5.63 12.44 -10.99
N ASP A 537 -5.92 11.15 -11.20
CA ASP A 537 -5.35 10.07 -10.40
C ASP A 537 -3.82 10.01 -10.54
N ALA A 538 -3.30 10.17 -11.76
CA ALA A 538 -1.85 10.26 -12.00
C ALA A 538 -1.22 11.51 -11.37
N GLN A 539 -1.93 12.64 -11.39
CA GLN A 539 -1.49 13.88 -10.75
C GLN A 539 -1.40 13.71 -9.22
N LEU A 540 -2.39 13.06 -8.61
CA LEU A 540 -2.40 12.75 -7.18
C LEU A 540 -1.19 11.90 -6.78
N GLU A 541 -0.86 10.86 -7.55
CA GLU A 541 0.32 10.02 -7.28
C GLU A 541 1.64 10.78 -7.48
N LEU A 542 1.69 11.69 -8.47
CA LEU A 542 2.82 12.61 -8.64
C LEU A 542 2.98 13.50 -7.41
N TRP A 543 1.89 14.09 -6.91
CA TRP A 543 1.90 14.92 -5.71
C TRP A 543 2.32 14.15 -4.47
N HIS A 544 1.81 12.94 -4.29
CA HIS A 544 2.16 12.07 -3.18
C HIS A 544 3.67 11.76 -3.14
N THR A 545 4.30 11.60 -4.32
CA THR A 545 5.76 11.44 -4.44
C THR A 545 6.50 12.75 -4.22
N THR A 546 6.01 13.85 -4.79
CA THR A 546 6.59 15.20 -4.70
C THR A 546 6.66 15.67 -3.25
N PHE A 547 5.58 15.49 -2.48
CA PHE A 547 5.47 15.89 -1.07
C PHE A 547 5.92 14.84 -0.06
N ALA A 548 6.46 13.70 -0.48
CA ALA A 548 6.85 12.64 0.45
C ALA A 548 7.83 13.10 1.55
N TYR A 549 8.70 14.07 1.27
CA TYR A 549 9.59 14.68 2.28
C TYR A 549 8.85 15.31 3.46
N ILE A 550 7.62 15.77 3.28
CA ILE A 550 6.79 16.33 4.35
C ILE A 550 6.51 15.28 5.43
N LYS A 551 6.32 14.00 5.07
CA LYS A 551 6.10 12.93 6.04
C LYS A 551 7.31 12.77 6.96
N SER A 552 8.50 12.79 6.37
CA SER A 552 9.78 12.73 7.09
C SER A 552 9.97 13.94 8.00
N MET A 553 9.66 15.15 7.51
CA MET A 553 9.85 16.39 8.29
C MET A 553 8.79 16.58 9.37
N ALA A 554 7.57 16.06 9.17
CA ALA A 554 6.54 16.00 10.19
C ALA A 554 6.95 15.06 11.32
N LEU A 555 7.42 13.84 10.99
CA LEU A 555 7.96 12.90 11.99
C LEU A 555 9.17 13.52 12.71
N LYS A 556 10.10 14.13 11.98
CA LYS A 556 11.25 14.84 12.57
C LYS A 556 10.78 15.90 13.57
N SER A 557 9.78 16.70 13.20
CA SER A 557 9.23 17.72 14.10
C SER A 557 8.58 17.12 15.34
N ALA A 558 7.90 15.98 15.21
CA ALA A 558 7.34 15.26 16.36
C ALA A 558 8.42 14.74 17.31
N LEU A 559 9.56 14.28 16.77
CA LEU A 559 10.73 13.85 17.55
C LEU A 559 11.42 15.03 18.24
N ASP A 560 11.71 16.10 17.49
CA ASP A 560 12.35 17.33 17.99
C ASP A 560 11.54 17.95 19.14
N LEU A 561 10.21 17.89 19.04
CA LEU A 561 9.28 18.41 20.03
C LEU A 561 9.01 17.45 21.19
N GLY A 562 9.25 16.14 21.03
CA GLY A 562 8.86 15.14 22.03
C GLY A 562 7.35 14.92 22.13
N ILE A 563 6.61 15.01 21.02
CA ILE A 563 5.14 14.86 21.00
C ILE A 563 4.70 13.49 21.54
N ALA A 564 5.39 12.41 21.17
CA ALA A 564 5.06 11.08 21.63
C ALA A 564 5.20 10.96 23.16
N ASP A 565 6.27 11.53 23.74
CA ASP A 565 6.48 11.57 25.19
C ASP A 565 5.43 12.46 25.89
N ALA A 566 4.98 13.54 25.26
CA ALA A 566 3.92 14.38 25.80
C ALA A 566 2.58 13.64 25.88
N ILE A 567 2.22 12.88 24.85
CA ILE A 567 1.00 12.04 24.84
C ILE A 567 1.14 10.88 25.83
N HIS A 568 2.31 10.23 25.87
CA HIS A 568 2.59 9.14 26.82
C HIS A 568 2.52 9.62 28.27
N GLY A 569 3.06 10.80 28.56
CA GLY A 569 3.02 11.43 29.88
C GLY A 569 1.62 11.79 30.38
N ASN A 570 0.62 11.85 29.49
CA ASN A 570 -0.79 12.05 29.79
C ASN A 570 -1.61 10.73 29.82
N GLY A 571 -0.94 9.58 29.93
CA GLY A 571 -1.60 8.28 30.01
C GLY A 571 -1.87 7.61 28.64
N GLY A 572 -1.24 8.10 27.57
CA GLY A 572 -1.31 7.51 26.23
C GLY A 572 -2.31 8.19 25.29
N THR A 573 -3.05 9.17 25.78
CA THR A 573 -3.92 10.06 24.99
C THR A 573 -3.80 11.50 25.49
N ALA A 574 -3.92 12.49 24.59
CA ALA A 574 -3.88 13.91 24.95
C ALA A 574 -4.61 14.79 23.92
N THR A 575 -5.20 15.89 24.39
CA THR A 575 -5.72 17.02 23.60
C THR A 575 -4.59 17.96 23.16
N LEU A 576 -4.82 18.90 22.21
CA LEU A 576 -3.76 19.86 21.87
C LEU A 576 -3.35 20.75 23.05
N PRO A 577 -4.25 21.29 23.90
CA PRO A 577 -3.86 22.07 25.07
C PRO A 577 -2.95 21.29 26.03
N GLU A 578 -3.22 20.00 26.23
CA GLU A 578 -2.38 19.15 27.07
C GLU A 578 -0.99 18.94 26.45
N ILE A 579 -0.92 18.69 25.13
CA ILE A 579 0.35 18.60 24.40
C ILE A 579 1.11 19.93 24.48
N VAL A 580 0.46 21.06 24.20
CA VAL A 580 1.04 22.42 24.25
C VAL A 580 1.58 22.74 25.63
N SER A 581 0.79 22.45 26.68
CA SER A 581 1.19 22.65 28.06
C SER A 581 2.41 21.79 28.43
N ARG A 582 2.40 20.51 28.06
CA ARG A 582 3.49 19.58 28.38
C ARG A 582 4.79 19.92 27.66
N LEU A 583 4.68 20.41 26.43
CA LEU A 583 5.79 20.82 25.57
C LEU A 583 6.23 22.28 25.79
N MET A 584 5.52 23.03 26.64
CA MET A 584 5.74 24.45 26.89
C MET A 584 5.74 25.30 25.60
N LEU A 585 4.85 24.96 24.65
CA LEU A 585 4.71 25.73 23.42
C LEU A 585 3.89 27.00 23.67
N HIS A 586 4.22 28.07 22.94
CA HIS A 586 3.46 29.31 23.03
C HIS A 586 2.03 29.11 22.48
N PRO A 587 0.96 29.64 23.12
CA PRO A 587 -0.42 29.48 22.66
C PRO A 587 -0.66 29.91 21.20
N SER A 588 0.11 30.88 20.71
CA SER A 588 0.05 31.32 19.30
C SER A 588 0.43 30.23 18.29
N LYS A 589 1.05 29.13 18.72
CA LYS A 589 1.45 28.00 17.87
C LYS A 589 0.45 26.85 17.84
N VAL A 590 -0.61 26.90 18.65
CA VAL A 590 -1.69 25.90 18.66
C VAL A 590 -2.23 25.61 17.25
N PRO A 591 -2.53 26.61 16.39
CA PRO A 591 -3.03 26.35 15.02
C PRO A 591 -2.00 25.61 14.15
N CYS A 592 -0.71 25.91 14.34
CA CYS A 592 0.37 25.26 13.60
C CYS A 592 0.58 23.82 14.06
N LEU A 593 0.55 23.58 15.38
CA LEU A 593 0.60 22.24 15.95
C LEU A 593 -0.58 21.39 15.48
N ARG A 594 -1.79 21.95 15.42
CA ARG A 594 -2.98 21.27 14.90
C ARG A 594 -2.75 20.75 13.48
N ARG A 595 -2.12 21.54 12.59
CA ARG A 595 -1.80 21.13 11.22
C ARG A 595 -0.74 20.02 11.19
N LEU A 596 0.30 20.13 12.02
CA LEU A 596 1.31 19.08 12.17
C LEU A 596 0.67 17.76 12.63
N MET A 597 -0.20 17.80 13.64
CA MET A 597 -0.91 16.63 14.15
C MET A 597 -1.83 16.00 13.11
N ARG A 598 -2.50 16.79 12.25
CA ARG A 598 -3.29 16.25 11.12
C ARG A 598 -2.42 15.43 10.17
N VAL A 599 -1.22 15.91 9.83
CA VAL A 599 -0.29 15.16 8.98
C VAL A 599 0.14 13.87 9.67
N LEU A 600 0.58 13.96 10.93
CA LEU A 600 1.06 12.80 11.69
C LEU A 600 -0.01 11.73 11.88
N THR A 601 -1.27 12.13 12.06
CA THR A 601 -2.40 11.20 12.09
C THR A 601 -2.68 10.59 10.70
N ALA A 602 -2.66 11.41 9.65
CA ALA A 602 -2.92 10.93 8.28
C ALA A 602 -1.87 9.92 7.79
N ILE A 603 -0.65 9.99 8.31
CA ILE A 603 0.43 9.02 8.00
C ILE A 603 0.53 7.85 9.01
N GLY A 604 -0.41 7.74 9.95
CA GLY A 604 -0.49 6.61 10.89
C GLY A 604 0.44 6.68 12.12
N ILE A 605 1.20 7.77 12.28
CA ILE A 605 2.11 7.94 13.42
C ILE A 605 1.32 8.18 14.73
N PHE A 606 0.22 8.92 14.68
CA PHE A 606 -0.72 9.08 15.81
C PHE A 606 -2.14 8.73 15.36
N SER A 607 -3.06 8.55 16.31
CA SER A 607 -4.49 8.31 16.03
C SER A 607 -5.35 9.41 16.64
N VAL A 608 -6.58 9.56 16.15
CA VAL A 608 -7.63 10.34 16.83
C VAL A 608 -8.58 9.35 17.49
N VAL A 609 -8.72 9.43 18.81
CA VAL A 609 -9.43 8.43 19.63
C VAL A 609 -10.91 8.79 19.80
N GLN A 610 -11.23 10.08 19.86
CA GLN A 610 -12.60 10.60 19.92
C GLN A 610 -12.71 11.83 19.02
N HIS A 611 -13.81 11.87 18.25
CA HIS A 611 -14.29 13.05 17.56
C HIS A 611 -15.38 13.71 18.43
N PRO A 612 -15.45 15.05 18.50
CA PRO A 612 -16.56 15.70 19.16
C PRO A 612 -17.88 15.33 18.45
N ASP A 613 -18.94 15.09 19.23
CA ASP A 613 -20.27 14.76 18.71
C ASP A 613 -20.80 15.91 17.82
N ASP A 614 -21.65 15.59 16.84
CA ASP A 614 -22.21 16.51 15.81
C ASP A 614 -23.15 17.59 16.38
N ASP A 615 -23.18 17.75 17.71
CA ASP A 615 -24.06 18.63 18.49
C ASP A 615 -23.58 20.09 18.49
N GLY A 616 -22.54 20.41 17.71
CA GLY A 616 -21.96 21.75 17.63
C GLY A 616 -21.20 22.17 18.90
N SER A 617 -20.71 21.21 19.71
CA SER A 617 -19.74 21.52 20.77
C SER A 617 -18.34 21.72 20.17
N ASP A 618 -17.66 22.76 20.65
CA ASP A 618 -16.33 23.19 20.19
C ASP A 618 -15.20 22.28 20.76
N ASP A 619 -15.49 20.99 20.94
CA ASP A 619 -14.61 20.07 21.67
C ASP A 619 -13.40 19.63 20.80
N GLU A 620 -12.20 19.72 21.38
CA GLU A 620 -10.96 19.42 20.65
C GLU A 620 -10.73 17.90 20.46
N PRO A 621 -10.15 17.47 19.33
CA PRO A 621 -9.84 16.07 19.09
C PRO A 621 -8.81 15.54 20.10
N ILE A 622 -9.04 14.31 20.58
CA ILE A 622 -8.13 13.60 21.47
C ILE A 622 -7.19 12.72 20.63
N TYR A 623 -5.88 12.96 20.74
CA TYR A 623 -4.85 12.20 20.03
C TYR A 623 -4.35 11.03 20.87
N GLY A 624 -4.04 9.90 20.24
CA GLY A 624 -3.53 8.69 20.87
C GLY A 624 -2.27 8.15 20.22
N LEU A 625 -1.53 7.33 20.97
CA LEU A 625 -0.37 6.59 20.45
C LEU A 625 -0.81 5.38 19.61
N THR A 626 -0.24 5.24 18.42
CA THR A 626 -0.32 4.02 17.59
C THR A 626 0.81 3.06 17.94
N PRO A 627 0.81 1.80 17.46
CA PRO A 627 1.95 0.91 17.63
C PRO A 627 3.27 1.53 17.19
N ALA A 628 3.28 2.31 16.08
CA ALA A 628 4.45 3.01 15.59
C ALA A 628 4.95 4.09 16.59
N SER A 629 4.08 4.98 17.08
CA SER A 629 4.51 6.02 18.04
C SER A 629 4.79 5.48 19.44
N GLN A 630 4.27 4.31 19.81
CA GLN A 630 4.67 3.62 21.04
C GLN A 630 6.15 3.22 21.03
N LEU A 631 6.74 2.97 19.85
CA LEU A 631 8.18 2.71 19.73
C LEU A 631 9.03 3.97 19.94
N LEU A 632 8.43 5.17 20.05
CA LEU A 632 9.14 6.43 20.26
C LEU A 632 9.24 6.83 21.73
N VAL A 633 8.63 6.08 22.65
CA VAL A 633 8.55 6.44 24.08
C VAL A 633 9.18 5.38 24.99
N GLY A 634 9.56 5.81 26.19
CA GLY A 634 10.09 4.91 27.23
C GLY A 634 11.55 4.47 27.02
N SER A 635 12.02 3.55 27.87
CA SER A 635 13.43 3.16 27.94
C SER A 635 13.97 2.43 26.71
N SER A 636 13.09 1.86 25.90
CA SER A 636 13.40 1.13 24.67
C SER A 636 13.06 1.93 23.41
N SER A 637 12.95 3.26 23.55
CA SER A 637 12.59 4.16 22.45
C SER A 637 13.59 4.10 21.29
N LEU A 638 13.05 4.09 20.07
CA LEU A 638 13.77 4.23 18.80
C LEU A 638 14.02 5.70 18.41
N THR A 639 13.58 6.67 19.21
CA THR A 639 13.74 8.11 18.94
C THR A 639 15.17 8.51 18.57
N PRO A 640 16.24 8.04 19.25
CA PRO A 640 17.61 8.40 18.84
C PRO A 640 17.97 7.96 17.43
N PHE A 641 17.55 6.75 17.01
CA PHE A 641 17.80 6.26 15.65
C PHE A 641 16.99 7.04 14.62
N MET A 642 15.70 7.31 14.89
CA MET A 642 14.86 8.08 13.97
C MET A 642 15.37 9.52 13.83
N SER A 643 15.84 10.12 14.93
CA SER A 643 16.43 11.46 14.94
C SER A 643 17.74 11.52 14.16
N LEU A 644 18.57 10.47 14.25
CA LEU A 644 19.78 10.33 13.43
C LEU A 644 19.44 10.24 11.95
N ALA A 645 18.52 9.36 11.56
CA ALA A 645 18.12 9.14 10.17
C ALA A 645 17.47 10.38 9.52
N LEU A 646 16.78 11.20 10.32
CA LEU A 646 16.15 12.46 9.91
C LEU A 646 17.04 13.69 10.17
N HIS A 647 18.26 13.50 10.66
CA HIS A 647 19.16 14.61 10.94
C HIS A 647 19.53 15.32 9.63
N GLY A 648 19.59 16.66 9.66
CA GLY A 648 19.84 17.47 8.46
C GLY A 648 21.15 17.10 7.73
N ILE A 649 22.15 16.61 8.45
CA ILE A 649 23.41 16.08 7.89
C ILE A 649 23.18 14.90 6.93
N TYR A 650 22.23 14.01 7.21
CA TYR A 650 21.92 12.86 6.34
C TYR A 650 20.91 13.19 5.25
N VAL A 651 19.98 14.11 5.53
CA VAL A 651 18.92 14.47 4.57
C VAL A 651 19.43 15.46 3.51
N SER A 652 20.21 16.46 3.90
CA SER A 652 20.65 17.54 2.99
C SER A 652 21.47 17.09 1.77
N PRO A 653 22.34 16.05 1.82
CA PRO A 653 23.06 15.60 0.63
C PRO A 653 22.14 15.17 -0.50
N PHE A 654 20.95 14.63 -0.20
CA PHE A 654 20.01 14.20 -1.23
C PHE A 654 19.42 15.37 -2.04
N LEU A 655 19.46 16.61 -1.54
CA LEU A 655 19.06 17.80 -2.31
C LEU A 655 19.93 18.00 -3.56
N GLY A 656 21.20 17.59 -3.48
CA GLY A 656 22.20 17.66 -4.55
C GLY A 656 22.40 16.37 -5.34
N LEU A 657 21.56 15.34 -5.15
CA LEU A 657 21.75 14.02 -5.76
C LEU A 657 21.80 14.07 -7.31
N GLY A 658 20.90 14.80 -7.95
CA GLY A 658 20.89 14.97 -9.41
C GLY A 658 22.18 15.61 -9.92
N THR A 659 22.59 16.72 -9.30
CA THR A 659 23.85 17.42 -9.63
C THR A 659 25.08 16.55 -9.39
N TRP A 660 25.11 15.75 -8.32
CA TRP A 660 26.19 14.80 -8.05
C TRP A 660 26.27 13.68 -9.09
N LEU A 661 25.14 13.22 -9.63
CA LEU A 661 25.11 12.25 -10.73
C LEU A 661 25.67 12.84 -12.04
N GLN A 662 25.47 14.14 -12.26
CA GLN A 662 26.01 14.90 -13.40
C GLN A 662 27.48 15.28 -13.24
N HIS A 663 28.03 15.15 -12.03
CA HIS A 663 29.38 15.57 -11.72
C HIS A 663 30.44 14.74 -12.48
N GLU A 664 31.41 15.41 -13.09
CA GLU A 664 32.40 14.79 -13.98
C GLU A 664 33.40 13.87 -13.25
N HIS A 665 33.64 14.12 -11.96
CA HIS A 665 34.61 13.36 -11.16
C HIS A 665 33.99 12.27 -10.30
N SER A 666 34.71 11.14 -10.15
CA SER A 666 34.35 10.02 -9.27
C SER A 666 34.54 10.29 -7.78
N ASP A 667 35.41 11.24 -7.43
CA ASP A 667 36.17 11.19 -6.19
C ASP A 667 35.39 11.58 -4.92
N PRO A 668 34.44 12.53 -4.92
CA PRO A 668 33.61 12.73 -3.74
C PRO A 668 32.35 11.85 -3.77
N THR A 669 32.06 11.19 -2.66
CA THR A 669 30.71 10.67 -2.35
C THR A 669 29.71 11.82 -2.29
N LEU A 670 28.41 11.51 -2.39
CA LEU A 670 27.34 12.52 -2.26
C LEU A 670 27.44 13.31 -0.95
N PHE A 671 27.80 12.60 0.13
CA PHE A 671 27.97 13.18 1.45
C PHE A 671 29.16 14.14 1.50
N GLU A 672 30.32 13.73 0.97
CA GLU A 672 31.53 14.58 0.91
C GLU A 672 31.34 15.80 0.01
N MET A 673 30.61 15.66 -1.10
CA MET A 673 30.30 16.80 -1.97
C MET A 673 29.53 17.89 -1.22
N THR A 674 28.69 17.50 -0.26
CA THR A 674 27.84 18.43 0.51
C THR A 674 28.57 18.99 1.72
N HIS A 675 29.34 18.16 2.43
CA HIS A 675 29.92 18.48 3.74
C HIS A 675 31.44 18.69 3.74
N GLY A 676 32.11 18.43 2.62
CA GLY A 676 33.56 18.56 2.46
C GLY A 676 34.40 17.50 3.20
N ARG A 677 33.77 16.45 3.74
CA ARG A 677 34.38 15.40 4.57
C ARG A 677 33.52 14.14 4.57
N THR A 678 34.08 12.99 4.93
CA THR A 678 33.32 11.74 5.03
C THR A 678 32.36 11.77 6.23
N ALA A 679 31.34 10.91 6.21
CA ALA A 679 30.45 10.72 7.36
C ALA A 679 31.21 10.24 8.61
N TRP A 680 32.25 9.44 8.42
CA TRP A 680 33.11 8.93 9.48
C TRP A 680 33.96 10.05 10.10
N ASP A 681 34.59 10.89 9.27
CA ASP A 681 35.33 12.07 9.76
C ASP A 681 34.40 13.03 10.52
N LEU A 682 33.13 13.14 10.09
CA LEU A 682 32.09 13.89 10.77
C LEU A 682 31.80 13.36 12.18
N ASN A 683 31.53 12.07 12.28
CA ASN A 683 31.32 11.38 13.53
C ASN A 683 32.49 11.53 14.51
N ASP A 684 33.72 11.57 14.01
CA ASP A 684 34.92 11.62 14.85
C ASP A 684 35.23 13.01 15.42
N HIS A 685 34.98 14.09 14.66
CA HIS A 685 35.34 15.45 15.11
C HIS A 685 34.15 16.29 15.57
N ASP A 686 32.90 15.83 15.39
CA ASP A 686 31.71 16.46 15.98
C ASP A 686 31.19 15.58 17.14
N PRO A 687 31.51 15.91 18.39
CA PRO A 687 31.11 15.10 19.54
C PRO A 687 29.59 14.98 19.70
N THR A 688 28.83 16.00 19.30
CA THR A 688 27.37 16.01 19.41
C THR A 688 26.76 15.07 18.38
N PHE A 689 27.19 15.17 17.13
CA PHE A 689 26.76 14.25 16.09
C PHE A 689 27.22 12.81 16.37
N GLY A 690 28.46 12.63 16.81
CA GLY A 690 28.99 11.30 17.15
C GLY A 690 28.27 10.64 18.32
N ALA A 691 27.82 11.42 19.31
CA ALA A 691 26.97 10.90 20.38
C ALA A 691 25.61 10.43 19.85
N LEU A 692 24.95 11.23 19.02
CA LEU A 692 23.67 10.87 18.40
C LEU A 692 23.80 9.64 17.50
N PHE A 693 24.87 9.55 16.70
CA PHE A 693 25.14 8.39 15.85
C PHE A 693 25.25 7.11 16.67
N ASN A 694 26.11 7.13 17.69
CA ASN A 694 26.33 5.97 18.55
C ASN A 694 25.06 5.57 19.31
N GLU A 695 24.33 6.53 19.88
CA GLU A 695 23.08 6.23 20.58
C GLU A 695 22.04 5.64 19.62
N GLY A 696 21.86 6.22 18.43
CA GLY A 696 20.96 5.70 17.42
C GLY A 696 21.28 4.26 17.02
N MET A 697 22.55 3.97 16.73
CA MET A 697 22.99 2.61 16.37
C MET A 697 22.79 1.59 17.49
N VAL A 698 23.05 1.98 18.74
CA VAL A 698 22.81 1.13 19.91
C VAL A 698 21.32 0.86 20.08
N ARG A 699 20.46 1.88 19.98
CA ARG A 699 19.01 1.71 20.15
C ARG A 699 18.39 0.82 19.09
N ASP A 700 18.74 1.00 17.82
CA ASP A 700 18.30 0.11 16.75
C ASP A 700 18.77 -1.33 17.00
N SER A 701 20.05 -1.51 17.35
CA SER A 701 20.63 -2.83 17.59
C SER A 701 19.99 -3.52 18.79
N SER A 702 19.75 -2.82 19.90
CA SER A 702 19.08 -3.40 21.06
C SER A 702 17.63 -3.78 20.76
N PHE A 703 16.87 -2.93 20.05
CA PHE A 703 15.49 -3.23 19.67
C PHE A 703 15.39 -4.49 18.82
N ILE A 704 16.16 -4.57 17.73
CA ILE A 704 16.08 -5.74 16.84
C ILE A 704 16.62 -7.00 17.52
N MET A 705 17.67 -6.86 18.34
CA MET A 705 18.25 -8.02 19.02
C MET A 705 17.35 -8.56 20.13
N ASP A 706 16.54 -7.74 20.79
CA ASP A 706 15.53 -8.21 21.74
C ASP A 706 14.48 -9.12 21.07
N ILE A 707 14.24 -8.96 19.77
CA ILE A 707 13.38 -9.84 18.97
C ILE A 707 14.19 -11.07 18.53
N VAL A 708 15.37 -10.87 17.93
CA VAL A 708 16.22 -11.94 17.39
C VAL A 708 16.61 -12.97 18.46
N VAL A 709 16.98 -12.56 19.68
CA VAL A 709 17.35 -13.52 20.74
C VAL A 709 16.16 -14.34 21.27
N LYS A 710 14.93 -13.84 21.09
CA LYS A 710 13.70 -14.54 21.46
C LYS A 710 13.23 -15.49 20.37
N GLU A 711 13.15 -14.99 19.14
CA GLU A 711 12.57 -15.71 17.99
C GLU A 711 13.58 -16.64 17.30
N CYS A 712 14.88 -16.30 17.31
CA CYS A 712 15.96 -17.05 16.67
C CYS A 712 16.93 -17.65 17.71
N ARG A 713 16.37 -18.15 18.81
CA ARG A 713 17.15 -18.58 19.98
C ARG A 713 18.15 -19.70 19.65
N ASP A 714 17.75 -20.60 18.77
CA ASP A 714 18.49 -21.76 18.29
C ASP A 714 19.80 -21.39 17.56
N VAL A 715 19.84 -20.22 16.91
CA VAL A 715 21.06 -19.71 16.24
C VAL A 715 22.21 -19.55 17.24
N PHE A 716 21.92 -19.05 18.44
CA PHE A 716 22.93 -18.71 19.45
C PHE A 716 23.13 -19.79 20.51
N GLN A 717 22.15 -20.70 20.69
CA GLN A 717 22.13 -21.64 21.80
C GLN A 717 23.35 -22.59 21.84
N GLU A 718 23.85 -23.00 20.68
CA GLU A 718 25.00 -23.92 20.57
C GLU A 718 26.36 -23.20 20.45
N LEU A 719 26.38 -21.87 20.50
CA LEU A 719 27.62 -21.11 20.40
C LEU A 719 28.35 -21.11 21.75
N SER A 720 29.68 -21.20 21.72
CA SER A 720 30.53 -20.93 22.88
C SER A 720 31.22 -19.58 22.82
N SER A 721 31.45 -19.02 21.64
CA SER A 721 32.01 -17.68 21.46
C SER A 721 31.49 -17.01 20.19
N LEU A 722 31.33 -15.69 20.25
CA LEU A 722 30.85 -14.86 19.15
C LEU A 722 31.65 -13.55 19.12
N VAL A 723 32.06 -13.13 17.92
CA VAL A 723 32.64 -11.80 17.69
C VAL A 723 31.67 -10.99 16.83
N ASP A 724 31.19 -9.89 17.39
CA ASP A 724 30.40 -8.84 16.74
C ASP A 724 31.36 -7.84 16.07
N VAL A 725 31.43 -7.88 14.74
CA VAL A 725 32.39 -7.10 13.95
C VAL A 725 31.77 -5.77 13.55
N ALA A 726 32.51 -4.67 13.78
CA ALA A 726 31.98 -3.31 13.72
C ALA A 726 30.74 -3.13 14.62
N GLY A 727 30.77 -3.77 15.80
CA GLY A 727 29.63 -3.81 16.73
C GLY A 727 29.42 -2.52 17.53
N GLY A 728 30.24 -1.49 17.30
CA GLY A 728 30.14 -0.18 17.95
C GLY A 728 30.29 -0.27 19.47
N LEU A 729 29.33 0.34 20.18
CA LEU A 729 29.25 0.25 21.65
C LEU A 729 28.63 -1.08 22.15
N GLY A 730 28.51 -2.08 21.27
CA GLY A 730 28.17 -3.46 21.62
C GLY A 730 26.71 -3.73 21.92
N GLY A 731 25.77 -2.93 21.40
CA GLY A 731 24.34 -3.11 21.67
C GLY A 731 23.83 -4.52 21.33
N ALA A 732 24.26 -5.08 20.20
CA ALA A 732 23.89 -6.43 19.80
C ALA A 732 24.58 -7.52 20.63
N ALA A 733 25.90 -7.44 20.77
CA ALA A 733 26.67 -8.36 21.62
C ALA A 733 26.19 -8.39 23.07
N GLN A 734 25.78 -7.26 23.64
CA GLN A 734 25.23 -7.19 25.01
C GLN A 734 23.89 -7.91 25.12
N SER A 735 22.98 -7.74 24.16
CA SER A 735 21.71 -8.47 24.13
C SER A 735 21.92 -9.98 24.02
N ILE A 736 22.86 -10.43 23.17
CA ILE A 736 23.22 -11.85 23.04
C ILE A 736 23.83 -12.37 24.35
N SER A 737 24.82 -11.68 24.91
CA SER A 737 25.49 -12.07 26.15
C SER A 737 24.51 -12.17 27.32
N LYS A 738 23.53 -11.25 27.40
CA LYS A 738 22.47 -11.27 28.42
C LYS A 738 21.52 -12.46 28.25
N ALA A 739 21.12 -12.77 27.02
CA ALA A 739 20.20 -13.87 26.72
C ALA A 739 20.87 -15.26 26.80
N PHE A 740 22.18 -15.32 26.53
CA PHE A 740 22.99 -16.53 26.50
C PHE A 740 24.30 -16.35 27.28
N PRO A 741 24.25 -16.40 28.63
CA PRO A 741 25.43 -16.14 29.47
C PRO A 741 26.61 -17.09 29.24
N HIS A 742 26.38 -18.23 28.60
CA HIS A 742 27.42 -19.19 28.24
C HIS A 742 28.19 -18.81 26.97
N VAL A 743 27.68 -17.89 26.14
CA VAL A 743 28.34 -17.42 24.91
C VAL A 743 29.30 -16.29 25.27
N VAL A 744 30.60 -16.51 25.07
CA VAL A 744 31.62 -15.47 25.23
C VAL A 744 31.51 -14.48 24.07
N CYS A 745 30.90 -13.33 24.31
CA CYS A 745 30.71 -12.29 23.31
C CYS A 745 31.86 -11.28 23.34
N SER A 746 32.42 -10.99 22.17
CA SER A 746 33.38 -9.90 21.98
C SER A 746 32.91 -8.95 20.88
N VAL A 747 33.29 -7.69 20.94
CA VAL A 747 33.08 -6.69 19.89
C VAL A 747 34.43 -6.30 19.31
N LEU A 748 34.58 -6.38 17.99
CA LEU A 748 35.72 -5.84 17.26
C LEU A 748 35.30 -4.51 16.64
N ASP A 749 36.01 -3.44 16.98
CA ASP A 749 35.81 -2.13 16.36
C ASP A 749 37.10 -1.30 16.37
N LEU A 750 37.08 -0.16 15.68
CA LEU A 750 38.23 0.75 15.58
C LEU A 750 38.64 1.27 16.98
N PRO A 751 39.93 1.57 17.19
CA PRO A 751 40.45 1.98 18.50
C PRO A 751 39.71 3.16 19.14
N HIS A 752 39.30 4.15 18.35
CA HIS A 752 38.60 5.33 18.85
C HIS A 752 37.15 5.03 19.29
N VAL A 753 36.51 3.99 18.73
CA VAL A 753 35.17 3.52 19.13
C VAL A 753 35.29 2.70 20.41
N VAL A 754 36.21 1.75 20.45
CA VAL A 754 36.46 0.89 21.61
C VAL A 754 36.86 1.70 22.84
N ALA A 755 37.56 2.83 22.69
CA ALA A 755 37.88 3.75 23.78
C ALA A 755 36.64 4.33 24.49
N LYS A 756 35.47 4.34 23.83
CA LYS A 756 34.19 4.83 24.35
C LYS A 756 33.27 3.69 24.79
N ALA A 757 33.71 2.43 24.68
CA ALA A 757 32.88 1.27 24.94
C ALA A 757 32.51 1.13 26.44
N PRO A 758 31.29 0.67 26.76
CA PRO A 758 30.87 0.48 28.14
C PRO A 758 31.57 -0.73 28.78
N THR A 759 31.77 -0.69 30.10
CA THR A 759 32.29 -1.83 30.87
C THR A 759 31.18 -2.85 31.14
N GLY A 760 31.45 -4.16 30.96
CA GLY A 760 30.45 -5.20 31.22
C GLY A 760 30.90 -6.61 30.87
N ALA A 761 29.92 -7.49 30.58
CA ALA A 761 30.14 -8.90 30.25
C ALA A 761 30.70 -9.14 28.83
N VAL A 762 30.67 -8.12 27.97
CA VAL A 762 31.18 -8.17 26.60
C VAL A 762 32.62 -7.65 26.57
N LYS A 763 33.50 -8.36 25.85
CA LYS A 763 34.90 -7.96 25.67
C LYS A 763 35.04 -7.07 24.43
N TYR A 764 35.60 -5.88 24.57
CA TYR A 764 35.88 -5.01 23.42
C TYR A 764 37.33 -5.17 22.96
N ILE A 765 37.52 -5.25 21.65
CA ILE A 765 38.80 -5.50 20.99
C ILE A 765 39.01 -4.38 19.98
N ALA A 766 40.02 -3.54 20.23
CA ALA A 766 40.43 -2.52 19.28
C ALA A 766 41.18 -3.17 18.11
N GLY A 767 40.74 -2.93 16.88
CA GLY A 767 41.39 -3.44 15.68
C GLY A 767 40.65 -3.06 14.40
N ASP A 768 41.23 -3.45 13.26
CA ASP A 768 40.64 -3.23 11.95
C ASP A 768 40.21 -4.59 11.33
N MET A 769 38.93 -4.70 10.99
CA MET A 769 38.35 -5.90 10.36
C MET A 769 38.96 -6.22 8.99
N PHE A 770 39.53 -5.22 8.30
CA PHE A 770 40.26 -5.40 7.05
C PHE A 770 41.63 -6.06 7.26
N GLU A 771 42.21 -5.92 8.45
CA GLU A 771 43.47 -6.55 8.81
C GLU A 771 43.26 -7.94 9.39
N SER A 772 42.47 -8.05 10.46
CA SER A 772 42.21 -9.33 11.13
C SER A 772 40.92 -9.31 11.96
N ILE A 773 40.31 -10.49 12.10
CA ILE A 773 39.15 -10.70 12.96
C ILE A 773 39.52 -11.73 14.03
N PRO A 774 39.29 -11.46 15.33
CA PRO A 774 39.62 -12.39 16.41
C PRO A 774 38.93 -13.76 16.25
N PRO A 775 39.59 -14.88 16.60
CA PRO A 775 38.98 -16.19 16.47
C PRO A 775 37.74 -16.36 17.35
N ALA A 776 36.67 -16.94 16.79
CA ALA A 776 35.43 -17.25 17.49
C ALA A 776 34.62 -18.34 16.77
N ASN A 777 33.69 -18.99 17.48
CA ASN A 777 32.83 -20.03 16.89
C ASN A 777 31.82 -19.46 15.88
N ALA A 778 31.45 -18.20 16.04
CA ALA A 778 30.63 -17.44 15.12
C ALA A 778 31.12 -16.00 14.99
N ILE A 779 30.90 -15.43 13.80
CA ILE A 779 31.07 -14.00 13.54
C ILE A 779 29.70 -13.41 13.27
N PHE A 780 29.38 -12.30 13.91
CA PHE A 780 28.15 -11.55 13.70
C PHE A 780 28.46 -10.27 12.93
N LEU A 781 27.73 -10.03 11.84
CA LEU A 781 27.84 -8.86 10.98
C LEU A 781 26.45 -8.24 10.84
N LYS A 782 26.23 -7.08 11.44
CA LYS A 782 25.00 -6.28 11.29
C LYS A 782 25.37 -4.92 10.74
N TRP A 783 24.80 -4.54 9.60
CA TRP A 783 25.06 -3.23 8.97
C TRP A 783 26.56 -2.95 8.78
N VAL A 784 27.25 -3.93 8.20
CA VAL A 784 28.68 -3.82 7.89
C VAL A 784 28.88 -3.82 6.40
N LEU A 785 28.49 -4.91 5.73
CA LEU A 785 28.78 -5.11 4.31
C LEU A 785 28.11 -4.07 3.39
N HIS A 786 27.03 -3.42 3.82
CA HIS A 786 26.34 -2.42 3.00
C HIS A 786 27.10 -1.09 2.85
N ASP A 787 28.13 -0.86 3.65
CA ASP A 787 28.93 0.37 3.66
C ASP A 787 30.14 0.29 2.72
N TRP A 788 30.41 -0.91 2.19
CA TRP A 788 31.66 -1.22 1.52
C TRP A 788 31.44 -1.72 0.09
N SER A 789 32.47 -1.57 -0.74
CA SER A 789 32.50 -2.13 -2.09
C SER A 789 32.49 -3.67 -2.05
N ASP A 790 32.19 -4.32 -3.17
CA ASP A 790 32.23 -5.79 -3.26
C ASP A 790 33.64 -6.34 -2.95
N ASP A 791 34.70 -5.66 -3.42
CA ASP A 791 36.09 -6.05 -3.14
C ASP A 791 36.44 -5.96 -1.66
N ASP A 792 35.98 -4.90 -0.99
CA ASP A 792 36.12 -4.69 0.45
C ASP A 792 35.31 -5.71 1.24
N CYS A 793 34.06 -5.99 0.83
CA CYS A 793 33.23 -7.04 1.41
C CYS A 793 33.91 -8.41 1.33
N VAL A 794 34.49 -8.75 0.17
CA VAL A 794 35.25 -9.99 -0.03
C VAL A 794 36.45 -10.04 0.91
N LYS A 795 37.15 -8.92 1.13
CA LYS A 795 38.28 -8.84 2.08
C LYS A 795 37.82 -9.09 3.52
N ILE A 796 36.73 -8.45 3.96
CA ILE A 796 36.13 -8.66 5.28
C ILE A 796 35.73 -10.13 5.45
N LEU A 797 34.99 -10.70 4.49
CA LEU A 797 34.53 -12.09 4.54
C LEU A 797 35.69 -13.11 4.53
N LYS A 798 36.79 -12.83 3.82
CA LYS A 798 38.02 -13.64 3.89
C LYS A 798 38.60 -13.65 5.29
N ASN A 799 38.59 -12.53 6.01
CA ASN A 799 39.03 -12.47 7.39
C ASN A 799 38.06 -13.17 8.35
N CYS A 800 36.74 -13.05 8.14
CA CYS A 800 35.74 -13.81 8.89
C CYS A 800 35.98 -15.32 8.75
N LYS A 801 36.24 -15.79 7.52
CA LYS A 801 36.54 -17.19 7.24
C LYS A 801 37.80 -17.69 7.98
N LYS A 802 38.84 -16.86 8.09
CA LYS A 802 40.07 -17.22 8.83
C LYS A 802 39.83 -17.28 10.34
N ALA A 803 38.89 -16.49 10.86
CA ALA A 803 38.58 -16.39 12.28
C ALA A 803 37.70 -17.54 12.80
N ILE A 804 36.94 -18.20 11.93
CA ILE A 804 36.03 -19.29 12.31
C ILE A 804 36.79 -20.64 12.30
N PRO A 805 36.75 -21.44 13.38
CA PRO A 805 37.36 -22.77 13.40
C PRO A 805 36.65 -23.71 12.40
N PRO A 806 37.32 -24.78 11.93
CA PRO A 806 36.70 -25.74 11.03
C PRO A 806 35.46 -26.40 11.69
N ARG A 807 34.52 -26.89 10.86
CA ARG A 807 33.17 -27.35 11.28
C ARG A 807 33.19 -28.44 12.36
N ASP A 808 34.21 -29.30 12.34
CA ASP A 808 34.48 -30.35 13.33
C ASP A 808 34.91 -29.81 14.69
N ALA A 809 35.39 -28.57 14.75
CA ALA A 809 35.69 -27.80 15.96
C ALA A 809 34.60 -26.75 16.31
N GLY A 810 33.40 -26.86 15.72
CA GLY A 810 32.22 -26.07 16.11
C GLY A 810 32.04 -24.71 15.40
N GLY A 811 32.71 -24.47 14.27
CA GLY A 811 32.48 -23.26 13.47
C GLY A 811 31.17 -23.31 12.66
N LYS A 812 30.34 -22.26 12.75
CA LYS A 812 29.11 -22.11 11.96
C LYS A 812 29.23 -20.97 10.93
N LEU A 813 29.00 -21.32 9.66
CA LEU A 813 28.79 -20.40 8.53
C LEU A 813 27.57 -20.95 7.76
N GLU A 814 26.48 -20.19 7.68
CA GLU A 814 25.19 -20.63 7.13
C GLU A 814 25.21 -20.93 5.63
N LEU A 815 26.18 -20.39 4.87
CA LEU A 815 26.41 -20.75 3.47
C LEU A 815 26.48 -22.27 3.27
N TRP A 816 27.14 -22.97 4.19
CA TRP A 816 27.32 -24.42 4.10
C TRP A 816 26.04 -25.22 4.34
N ASN A 817 25.04 -24.69 5.06
CA ASN A 817 23.76 -25.40 5.23
C ASN A 817 22.99 -25.47 3.91
N ASN A 818 23.07 -24.40 3.11
CA ASN A 818 22.50 -24.37 1.76
C ASN A 818 23.37 -25.18 0.78
N THR A 819 24.71 -25.05 0.83
CA THR A 819 25.61 -25.82 -0.04
C THR A 819 25.53 -27.34 0.20
N PHE A 820 25.33 -27.78 1.45
CA PHE A 820 25.20 -29.21 1.78
C PHE A 820 23.75 -29.68 1.91
N ALA A 821 22.75 -28.86 1.52
CA ALA A 821 21.35 -29.24 1.61
C ALA A 821 21.04 -30.53 0.82
N TYR A 822 21.69 -30.72 -0.34
CA TYR A 822 21.53 -31.92 -1.16
C TYR A 822 21.91 -33.22 -0.43
N ILE A 823 22.82 -33.17 0.55
CA ILE A 823 23.24 -34.36 1.34
C ILE A 823 22.04 -34.88 2.14
N LYS A 824 21.14 -34.02 2.60
CA LYS A 824 19.93 -34.42 3.32
C LYS A 824 19.00 -35.24 2.42
N SER A 825 18.76 -34.75 1.20
CA SER A 825 17.95 -35.43 0.19
C SER A 825 18.57 -36.77 -0.23
N MET A 826 19.89 -36.81 -0.44
CA MET A 826 20.61 -38.05 -0.80
C MET A 826 20.66 -39.06 0.35
N ALA A 827 20.73 -38.61 1.60
CA ALA A 827 20.61 -39.47 2.76
C ALA A 827 19.20 -40.07 2.87
N LEU A 828 18.15 -39.27 2.66
CA LEU A 828 16.76 -39.75 2.61
C LEU A 828 16.57 -40.79 1.50
N LYS A 829 17.05 -40.50 0.28
CA LYS A 829 17.05 -41.44 -0.85
C LYS A 829 17.73 -42.76 -0.48
N SER A 830 18.94 -42.69 0.09
CA SER A 830 19.68 -43.88 0.51
C SER A 830 18.92 -44.67 1.59
N GLY A 831 18.18 -43.99 2.47
CA GLY A 831 17.33 -44.63 3.46
C GLY A 831 16.12 -45.36 2.86
N LEU A 832 15.54 -44.83 1.78
CA LEU A 832 14.47 -45.47 1.01
C LEU A 832 14.98 -46.69 0.22
N ASP A 833 16.08 -46.53 -0.51
CA ASP A 833 16.71 -47.61 -1.29
C ASP A 833 17.07 -48.81 -0.39
N LEU A 834 17.54 -48.52 0.83
CA LEU A 834 17.87 -49.52 1.85
C LEU A 834 16.67 -49.99 2.66
N ARG A 835 15.47 -49.42 2.46
CA ARG A 835 14.23 -49.75 3.20
C ARG A 835 14.40 -49.67 4.73
N ILE A 836 15.12 -48.66 5.20
CA ILE A 836 15.46 -48.49 6.62
C ILE A 836 14.20 -48.29 7.46
N ALA A 837 13.25 -47.47 6.98
CA ALA A 837 12.02 -47.22 7.70
C ALA A 837 11.17 -48.50 7.83
N ASP A 838 11.07 -49.31 6.76
CA ASP A 838 10.38 -50.62 6.82
C ASP A 838 11.06 -51.56 7.82
N ALA A 839 12.40 -51.58 7.86
CA ALA A 839 13.15 -52.39 8.82
C ALA A 839 12.83 -51.99 10.27
N ILE A 840 12.71 -50.70 10.56
CA ILE A 840 12.32 -50.21 11.89
C ILE A 840 10.84 -50.50 12.17
N HIS A 841 9.96 -50.33 11.18
CA HIS A 841 8.53 -50.62 11.29
C HIS A 841 8.28 -52.10 11.66
N ASN A 842 8.94 -53.03 10.96
CA ASN A 842 8.84 -54.46 11.18
C ASN A 842 9.32 -54.91 12.57
N HIS A 843 10.07 -54.06 13.28
CA HIS A 843 10.50 -54.28 14.67
C HIS A 843 9.62 -53.54 15.70
N GLY A 844 8.41 -53.11 15.32
CA GLY A 844 7.49 -52.44 16.23
C GLY A 844 7.72 -50.93 16.36
N GLY A 845 8.37 -50.31 15.37
CA GLY A 845 8.59 -48.86 15.32
C GLY A 845 9.86 -48.37 16.01
N GLY A 846 10.67 -49.28 16.58
CA GLY A 846 11.99 -49.02 17.13
C GLY A 846 12.96 -50.18 16.87
N ALA A 847 14.17 -49.91 16.38
CA ALA A 847 15.17 -50.94 16.09
C ALA A 847 16.60 -50.47 16.39
N THR A 848 17.43 -51.39 16.86
CA THR A 848 18.89 -51.20 17.02
C THR A 848 19.60 -51.34 15.68
N LEU A 849 20.83 -50.80 15.57
CA LEU A 849 21.61 -50.92 14.33
C LEU A 849 21.80 -52.37 13.86
N PRO A 850 22.10 -53.36 14.74
CA PRO A 850 22.19 -54.76 14.32
C PRO A 850 20.88 -55.33 13.76
N GLN A 851 19.73 -54.96 14.33
CA GLN A 851 18.41 -55.38 13.84
C GLN A 851 18.12 -54.79 12.45
N ILE A 852 18.50 -53.54 12.23
CA ILE A 852 18.40 -52.89 10.92
C ILE A 852 19.34 -53.58 9.92
N VAL A 853 20.60 -53.84 10.28
CA VAL A 853 21.58 -54.54 9.42
C VAL A 853 21.13 -55.97 9.06
N ALA A 854 20.46 -56.67 9.97
CA ALA A 854 19.93 -58.01 9.68
C ALA A 854 18.81 -57.98 8.62
N THR A 855 18.10 -56.85 8.51
CA THR A 855 16.97 -56.67 7.58
C THR A 855 17.43 -56.06 6.26
N VAL A 856 18.31 -55.06 6.34
CA VAL A 856 18.90 -54.35 5.21
C VAL A 856 20.13 -55.14 4.76
N LYS A 857 19.97 -55.99 3.73
CA LYS A 857 21.07 -56.83 3.19
C LYS A 857 22.30 -55.97 2.83
N LEU A 858 23.27 -55.87 3.75
CA LEU A 858 24.44 -55.00 3.63
C LEU A 858 25.73 -55.82 3.80
N HIS A 859 26.74 -55.55 2.98
CA HIS A 859 28.05 -56.18 3.14
C HIS A 859 28.70 -55.79 4.49
N PRO A 860 29.32 -56.72 5.24
CA PRO A 860 29.88 -56.44 6.57
C PRO A 860 30.85 -55.25 6.62
N SER A 861 31.64 -55.04 5.57
CA SER A 861 32.57 -53.91 5.47
C SER A 861 31.88 -52.53 5.42
N LYS A 862 30.57 -52.45 5.16
CA LYS A 862 29.80 -51.20 5.01
C LYS A 862 28.94 -50.83 6.21
N ILE A 863 28.92 -51.66 7.26
CA ILE A 863 28.12 -51.41 8.48
C ILE A 863 28.48 -50.06 9.13
N HIS A 864 29.76 -49.68 9.14
CA HIS A 864 30.20 -48.39 9.65
C HIS A 864 29.68 -47.20 8.80
N CYS A 865 29.48 -47.39 7.49
CA CYS A 865 28.87 -46.38 6.61
C CYS A 865 27.38 -46.20 6.93
N LEU A 866 26.66 -47.30 7.17
CA LEU A 866 25.26 -47.25 7.59
C LEU A 866 25.11 -46.46 8.89
N ARG A 867 26.00 -46.64 9.87
CA ARG A 867 25.98 -45.85 11.11
C ARG A 867 26.10 -44.35 10.87
N ARG A 868 26.88 -43.92 9.87
CA ARG A 868 27.01 -42.50 9.48
C ARG A 868 25.73 -42.00 8.80
N LEU A 869 25.14 -42.81 7.92
CA LEU A 869 23.86 -42.50 7.28
C LEU A 869 22.74 -42.34 8.32
N MET A 870 22.65 -43.25 9.29
CA MET A 870 21.68 -43.19 10.38
C MET A 870 21.83 -41.90 11.20
N ARG A 871 23.06 -41.42 11.43
CA ARG A 871 23.31 -40.14 12.09
C ARG A 871 22.75 -38.96 11.31
N VAL A 872 22.91 -38.95 9.98
CA VAL A 872 22.34 -37.89 9.14
C VAL A 872 20.81 -37.93 9.22
N LEU A 873 20.19 -39.10 9.05
CA LEU A 873 18.74 -39.27 9.10
C LEU A 873 18.14 -38.88 10.46
N THR A 874 18.88 -39.09 11.56
CA THR A 874 18.41 -38.68 12.89
C THR A 874 18.60 -37.18 13.14
N THR A 875 19.75 -36.62 12.75
CA THR A 875 20.00 -35.18 12.89
C THR A 875 19.08 -34.34 12.01
N THR A 876 18.64 -34.86 10.84
CA THR A 876 17.65 -34.17 9.99
C THR A 876 16.21 -34.37 10.45
N GLY A 877 15.98 -35.09 11.55
CA GLY A 877 14.63 -35.37 12.08
C GLY A 877 13.80 -36.35 11.25
N VAL A 878 14.42 -37.02 10.26
CA VAL A 878 13.74 -38.09 9.51
C VAL A 878 13.51 -39.29 10.42
N LEU A 879 14.51 -39.67 11.21
CA LEU A 879 14.41 -40.71 12.24
C LEU A 879 14.63 -40.13 13.64
N GLY A 880 14.11 -40.80 14.66
CA GLY A 880 14.45 -40.54 16.06
C GLY A 880 15.58 -41.46 16.51
N ALA A 881 16.33 -41.06 17.52
CA ALA A 881 17.25 -41.95 18.22
C ALA A 881 17.15 -41.73 19.73
N GLN A 882 17.06 -42.82 20.48
CA GLN A 882 17.13 -42.81 21.94
C GLN A 882 18.42 -43.51 22.39
N ASN A 883 19.23 -42.79 23.16
CA ASN A 883 20.43 -43.35 23.77
C ASN A 883 20.05 -44.03 25.09
N PRO A 884 20.51 -45.27 25.35
CA PRO A 884 20.26 -45.93 26.63
C PRO A 884 20.94 -45.18 27.79
N SER A 885 20.32 -45.25 28.97
CA SER A 885 20.68 -44.52 30.19
C SER A 885 21.99 -44.99 30.85
N SER A 886 22.64 -46.03 30.35
CA SER A 886 23.95 -46.50 30.78
C SER A 886 24.97 -46.40 29.65
N SER A 887 26.19 -45.96 29.99
CA SER A 887 27.31 -45.77 29.07
C SER A 887 27.77 -47.12 28.48
N GLY A 888 27.18 -47.53 27.36
CA GLY A 888 27.57 -48.74 26.63
C GLY A 888 26.51 -49.37 25.73
N GLY A 889 25.24 -48.96 25.78
CA GLY A 889 24.20 -49.54 24.92
C GLY A 889 24.12 -48.91 23.52
N GLU A 890 23.83 -49.72 22.49
CA GLU A 890 23.57 -49.26 21.13
C GLU A 890 22.28 -48.40 21.08
N PRO A 891 22.25 -47.30 20.31
CA PRO A 891 21.08 -46.45 20.19
C PRO A 891 19.91 -47.20 19.54
N VAL A 892 18.71 -46.95 20.04
CA VAL A 892 17.47 -47.44 19.43
C VAL A 892 16.95 -46.36 18.48
N TYR A 893 16.91 -46.66 17.19
CA TYR A 893 16.36 -45.78 16.16
C TYR A 893 14.85 -45.97 16.07
N ALA A 894 14.09 -44.88 16.00
CA ALA A 894 12.64 -44.91 16.05
C ALA A 894 12.02 -44.13 14.88
N LEU A 895 10.81 -44.52 14.48
CA LEU A 895 10.04 -43.76 13.49
C LEU A 895 9.46 -42.49 14.12
N THR A 896 9.81 -41.34 13.53
CA THR A 896 9.18 -40.04 13.74
C THR A 896 7.81 -39.97 13.03
N PRO A 897 6.97 -38.95 13.31
CA PRO A 897 5.77 -38.72 12.52
C PRO A 897 6.03 -38.63 11.01
N LEU A 898 7.16 -38.04 10.60
CA LEU A 898 7.56 -37.95 9.18
C LEU A 898 7.90 -39.32 8.59
N SER A 899 8.80 -40.08 9.22
CA SER A 899 9.21 -41.39 8.69
C SER A 899 8.12 -42.45 8.75
N ARG A 900 7.06 -42.27 9.56
CA ARG A 900 5.85 -43.10 9.49
C ARG A 900 5.10 -42.96 8.18
N LEU A 901 5.17 -41.79 7.52
CA LEU A 901 4.57 -41.59 6.20
C LEU A 901 5.33 -42.35 5.10
N LEU A 902 6.50 -42.92 5.39
CA LEU A 902 7.31 -43.68 4.43
C LEU A 902 7.07 -45.20 4.53
N VAL A 903 6.15 -45.65 5.38
CA VAL A 903 5.91 -47.08 5.64
C VAL A 903 4.43 -47.39 5.84
N GLY A 904 3.97 -48.49 5.22
CA GLY A 904 2.63 -49.07 5.44
C GLY A 904 1.43 -48.26 4.90
N GLY A 905 0.31 -48.95 4.64
CA GLY A 905 -0.99 -48.36 4.30
C GLY A 905 -1.09 -47.71 2.90
N GLU A 906 -2.29 -47.22 2.57
CA GLU A 906 -2.57 -46.49 1.31
C GLU A 906 -1.98 -45.04 1.33
N GLN A 907 -1.62 -44.51 2.51
CA GLN A 907 -1.03 -43.17 2.70
C GLN A 907 0.52 -43.15 2.61
N ASN A 908 1.13 -44.23 2.13
CA ASN A 908 2.58 -44.33 2.04
C ASN A 908 3.13 -43.39 0.96
N LEU A 909 3.97 -42.43 1.36
CA LEU A 909 4.64 -41.44 0.51
C LEU A 909 6.04 -41.87 0.04
N ALA A 910 6.50 -43.07 0.37
CA ALA A 910 7.78 -43.58 -0.11
C ALA A 910 7.87 -43.63 -1.65
N PRO A 911 6.83 -44.05 -2.41
CA PRO A 911 6.90 -44.08 -3.87
C PRO A 911 7.08 -42.69 -4.50
N ILE A 912 6.30 -41.68 -4.09
CA ILE A 912 6.46 -40.31 -4.61
C ILE A 912 7.81 -39.70 -4.23
N THR A 913 8.29 -39.98 -3.01
CA THR A 913 9.61 -39.51 -2.56
C THR A 913 10.74 -40.17 -3.37
N ALA A 914 10.60 -41.45 -3.70
CA ALA A 914 11.55 -42.18 -4.52
C ALA A 914 11.58 -41.66 -5.97
N MET A 915 10.40 -41.31 -6.53
CA MET A 915 10.27 -40.70 -7.84
C MET A 915 10.99 -39.34 -7.90
N ILE A 916 10.69 -38.42 -6.98
CA ILE A 916 11.29 -37.07 -6.94
C ILE A 916 12.82 -37.14 -6.78
N LEU A 917 13.32 -38.09 -5.97
CA LEU A 917 14.75 -38.27 -5.72
C LEU A 917 15.44 -39.17 -6.77
N HIS A 918 14.74 -39.62 -7.80
CA HIS A 918 15.32 -40.44 -8.85
C HIS A 918 16.31 -39.63 -9.68
N PRO A 919 17.47 -40.20 -10.09
CA PRO A 919 18.49 -39.46 -10.84
C PRO A 919 17.98 -38.77 -12.11
N ALA A 920 16.99 -39.36 -12.80
CA ALA A 920 16.38 -38.73 -13.98
C ALA A 920 15.63 -37.43 -13.67
N PHE A 921 15.03 -37.29 -12.47
CA PHE A 921 14.37 -36.07 -12.02
C PHE A 921 15.34 -35.07 -11.39
N VAL A 922 16.44 -35.54 -10.79
CA VAL A 922 17.43 -34.66 -10.12
C VAL A 922 18.45 -34.07 -11.10
N SER A 923 18.89 -34.83 -12.11
CA SER A 923 19.91 -34.40 -13.06
C SER A 923 19.56 -33.13 -13.86
N PRO A 924 18.30 -32.87 -14.26
CA PRO A 924 17.94 -31.62 -14.93
C PRO A 924 18.24 -30.37 -14.10
N PHE A 925 18.14 -30.45 -12.77
CA PHE A 925 18.45 -29.33 -11.88
C PHE A 925 19.96 -28.98 -11.84
N LEU A 926 20.83 -29.92 -12.22
CA LEU A 926 22.26 -29.66 -12.37
C LEU A 926 22.58 -28.88 -13.66
N GLU A 927 21.71 -29.00 -14.67
CA GLU A 927 21.81 -28.34 -15.97
C GLU A 927 20.92 -27.08 -16.03
N LEU A 928 20.34 -26.61 -14.93
CA LEU A 928 19.48 -25.42 -14.96
C LEU A 928 20.23 -24.19 -15.48
N GLY A 929 21.47 -23.97 -15.03
CA GLY A 929 22.28 -22.85 -15.48
C GLY A 929 22.60 -22.89 -16.98
N THR A 930 22.95 -24.06 -17.50
CA THR A 930 23.24 -24.27 -18.94
C THR A 930 21.97 -24.23 -19.78
N TRP A 931 20.83 -24.64 -19.22
CA TRP A 931 19.51 -24.53 -19.84
C TRP A 931 19.06 -23.08 -19.94
N PHE A 932 19.20 -22.27 -18.87
CA PHE A 932 18.87 -20.84 -18.87
C PHE A 932 19.73 -20.02 -19.85
N GLN A 933 20.96 -20.47 -20.15
CA GLN A 933 21.89 -19.79 -21.06
C GLN A 933 21.61 -20.04 -22.56
N LYS A 934 20.70 -20.94 -22.94
CA LYS A 934 20.42 -21.24 -24.36
C LYS A 934 19.36 -20.30 -24.95
N GLU A 935 19.63 -19.80 -26.15
CA GLU A 935 18.84 -18.81 -26.91
C GLU A 935 17.37 -19.19 -27.19
N LEU A 936 17.03 -20.49 -27.23
CA LEU A 936 15.66 -20.96 -27.50
C LEU A 936 15.33 -22.17 -26.60
N PRO A 937 14.54 -21.99 -25.52
CA PRO A 937 14.06 -23.09 -24.70
C PRO A 937 12.82 -23.75 -25.32
N ASP A 938 12.91 -24.29 -26.54
CA ASP A 938 11.82 -25.10 -27.13
C ASP A 938 11.69 -26.49 -26.46
N SER A 939 12.46 -26.74 -25.40
CA SER A 939 12.45 -27.99 -24.64
C SER A 939 12.55 -27.69 -23.15
N CYS A 940 11.65 -28.27 -22.36
CA CYS A 940 11.75 -28.29 -20.91
C CYS A 940 13.12 -28.80 -20.44
N VAL A 941 13.54 -28.42 -19.24
CA VAL A 941 14.88 -28.77 -18.74
C VAL A 941 15.10 -30.29 -18.70
N PHE A 942 14.04 -31.09 -18.51
CA PHE A 942 14.13 -32.56 -18.63
C PHE A 942 14.53 -33.02 -20.03
N LYS A 943 13.93 -32.45 -21.08
CA LYS A 943 14.26 -32.77 -22.48
C LYS A 943 15.64 -32.26 -22.87
N HIS A 944 16.07 -31.14 -22.31
CA HIS A 944 17.44 -30.67 -22.50
C HIS A 944 18.46 -31.68 -21.96
N THR A 945 18.25 -32.20 -20.76
CA THR A 945 19.18 -33.12 -20.10
C THR A 945 19.14 -34.52 -20.70
N HIS A 946 17.94 -35.03 -21.03
CA HIS A 946 17.75 -36.43 -21.46
C HIS A 946 17.52 -36.60 -22.95
N GLY A 947 17.46 -35.51 -23.73
CA GLY A 947 17.20 -35.52 -25.17
C GLY A 947 15.77 -35.84 -25.59
N GLN A 948 14.88 -36.11 -24.64
CA GLN A 948 13.46 -36.45 -24.84
C GLN A 948 12.61 -35.92 -23.69
N THR A 949 11.34 -35.60 -23.93
CA THR A 949 10.40 -35.17 -22.88
C THR A 949 10.22 -36.24 -21.81
N LEU A 950 9.70 -35.86 -20.64
CA LEU A 950 9.38 -36.79 -19.55
C LEU A 950 8.51 -37.96 -20.05
N TRP A 951 7.48 -37.64 -20.84
CA TRP A 951 6.53 -38.62 -21.34
C TRP A 951 7.10 -39.53 -22.42
N GLU A 952 7.92 -38.99 -23.33
CA GLU A 952 8.67 -39.82 -24.29
C GLU A 952 9.68 -40.74 -23.58
N HIS A 953 10.21 -40.31 -22.44
CA HIS A 953 11.08 -41.14 -21.61
C HIS A 953 10.31 -42.27 -20.94
N ALA A 954 9.16 -41.97 -20.34
CA ALA A 954 8.27 -42.97 -19.74
C ALA A 954 7.79 -44.00 -20.78
N ASP A 955 7.35 -43.56 -21.97
CA ASP A 955 6.91 -44.45 -23.04
C ASP A 955 8.00 -45.45 -23.49
N ARG A 956 9.28 -45.06 -23.36
CA ARG A 956 10.44 -45.89 -23.75
C ARG A 956 11.02 -46.75 -22.64
N ASP A 957 10.81 -46.37 -21.37
CA ASP A 957 11.32 -47.09 -20.21
C ASP A 957 10.17 -47.45 -19.26
N ALA A 958 9.69 -48.69 -19.39
CA ALA A 958 8.62 -49.22 -18.55
C ALA A 958 8.94 -49.22 -17.04
N THR A 959 10.22 -49.22 -16.66
CA THR A 959 10.62 -49.14 -15.25
C THR A 959 10.49 -47.71 -14.74
N PHE A 960 10.89 -46.73 -15.56
CA PHE A 960 10.70 -45.32 -15.26
C PHE A 960 9.22 -44.93 -15.28
N ASP A 961 8.43 -45.43 -16.24
CA ASP A 961 6.98 -45.23 -16.29
C ASP A 961 6.29 -45.81 -15.05
N ALA A 962 6.64 -47.03 -14.64
CA ALA A 962 6.13 -47.61 -13.40
C ALA A 962 6.49 -46.76 -12.17
N LEU A 963 7.73 -46.25 -12.08
CA LEU A 963 8.16 -45.36 -11.00
C LEU A 963 7.34 -44.07 -10.95
N VAL A 964 7.09 -43.44 -12.11
CA VAL A 964 6.29 -42.21 -12.21
C VAL A 964 4.84 -42.48 -11.81
N ASN A 965 4.24 -43.55 -12.35
CA ASN A 965 2.87 -43.93 -12.04
C ASN A 965 2.69 -44.31 -10.56
N ASP A 966 3.60 -45.08 -9.98
CA ASP A 966 3.57 -45.45 -8.56
C ASP A 966 3.70 -44.20 -7.66
N GLY A 967 4.55 -43.25 -8.05
CA GLY A 967 4.68 -41.95 -7.39
C GLY A 967 3.37 -41.16 -7.42
N MET A 968 2.75 -41.01 -8.59
CA MET A 968 1.50 -40.28 -8.75
C MET A 968 0.33 -40.94 -8.03
N VAL A 969 0.26 -42.28 -8.01
CA VAL A 969 -0.75 -43.03 -7.24
C VAL A 969 -0.57 -42.79 -5.74
N SER A 970 0.67 -42.82 -5.25
CA SER A 970 1.01 -42.55 -3.85
C SER A 970 0.58 -41.14 -3.41
N ASP A 971 0.87 -40.11 -4.20
CA ASP A 971 0.44 -38.72 -3.92
C ASP A 971 -1.09 -38.59 -3.97
N SER A 972 -1.72 -39.19 -4.99
CA SER A 972 -3.18 -39.18 -5.16
C SER A 972 -3.92 -39.83 -3.99
N HIS A 973 -3.48 -40.98 -3.49
CA HIS A 973 -4.09 -41.63 -2.33
C HIS A 973 -3.99 -40.76 -1.07
N PHE A 974 -2.83 -40.15 -0.84
CA PHE A 974 -2.61 -39.31 0.33
C PHE A 974 -3.51 -38.07 0.31
N ILE A 975 -3.53 -37.34 -0.82
CA ILE A 975 -4.32 -36.11 -0.96
C ILE A 975 -5.82 -36.39 -0.97
N MET A 976 -6.26 -37.44 -1.66
CA MET A 976 -7.69 -37.73 -1.78
C MET A 976 -8.31 -38.24 -0.49
N ASP A 977 -7.57 -38.95 0.36
CA ASP A 977 -8.06 -39.31 1.69
C ASP A 977 -8.37 -38.06 2.55
N ILE A 978 -7.53 -37.02 2.45
CA ILE A 978 -7.77 -35.73 3.12
C ILE A 978 -8.93 -34.98 2.45
N ALA A 979 -8.93 -34.86 1.12
CA ALA A 979 -9.96 -34.13 0.39
C ALA A 979 -11.37 -34.74 0.58
N ILE A 980 -11.48 -36.07 0.64
CA ILE A 980 -12.75 -36.75 0.89
C ILE A 980 -13.23 -36.52 2.33
N LYS A 981 -12.33 -36.52 3.32
CA LYS A 981 -12.66 -36.31 4.74
C LYS A 981 -13.03 -34.86 5.04
N GLU A 982 -12.21 -33.92 4.58
CA GLU A 982 -12.29 -32.50 4.95
C GLU A 982 -13.15 -31.69 3.96
N CYS A 983 -13.32 -32.17 2.72
CA CYS A 983 -13.98 -31.42 1.64
C CYS A 983 -15.06 -32.24 0.92
N ALA A 984 -15.71 -33.18 1.63
CA ALA A 984 -16.78 -34.03 1.08
C ALA A 984 -17.88 -33.24 0.33
N GLY A 985 -18.19 -32.01 0.78
CA GLY A 985 -19.18 -31.14 0.16
C GLY A 985 -18.86 -30.73 -1.28
N VAL A 986 -17.58 -30.76 -1.68
CA VAL A 986 -17.16 -30.49 -3.06
C VAL A 986 -17.72 -31.54 -4.03
N PHE A 987 -17.89 -32.78 -3.58
CA PHE A 987 -18.37 -33.91 -4.39
C PHE A 987 -19.88 -34.13 -4.30
N GLN A 988 -20.58 -33.35 -3.48
CA GLN A 988 -22.02 -33.51 -3.25
C GLN A 988 -22.84 -33.07 -4.48
N GLY A 989 -23.81 -33.90 -4.87
CA GLY A 989 -24.72 -33.62 -6.01
C GLY A 989 -24.17 -34.00 -7.39
N ILE A 990 -22.94 -34.54 -7.47
CA ILE A 990 -22.36 -35.05 -8.71
C ILE A 990 -22.86 -36.48 -8.97
N SER A 991 -23.29 -36.79 -10.19
CA SER A 991 -23.72 -38.13 -10.61
C SER A 991 -22.72 -38.85 -11.52
N SER A 992 -21.83 -38.09 -12.16
CA SER A 992 -20.71 -38.58 -12.97
C SER A 992 -19.52 -37.64 -12.86
N LEU A 993 -18.32 -38.18 -12.71
CA LEU A 993 -17.06 -37.44 -12.62
C LEU A 993 -16.06 -37.99 -13.65
N VAL A 994 -15.37 -37.10 -14.36
CA VAL A 994 -14.29 -37.49 -15.26
C VAL A 994 -13.00 -36.89 -14.73
N ASP A 995 -12.07 -37.75 -14.33
CA ASP A 995 -10.76 -37.40 -13.81
C ASP A 995 -9.77 -37.24 -14.98
N VAL A 996 -9.68 -36.02 -15.49
CA VAL A 996 -8.78 -35.66 -16.58
C VAL A 996 -7.39 -35.47 -15.98
N GLY A 997 -6.41 -36.28 -16.39
CA GLY A 997 -5.09 -36.37 -15.75
C GLY A 997 -4.92 -37.53 -14.76
N GLY A 998 -5.97 -38.32 -14.48
CA GLY A 998 -6.03 -39.26 -13.36
C GLY A 998 -5.06 -40.45 -13.31
N GLY A 999 -4.09 -40.56 -14.23
CA GLY A 999 -3.09 -41.63 -14.20
C GLY A 999 -3.70 -43.04 -14.25
N LEU A 1000 -3.34 -43.89 -13.28
CA LEU A 1000 -3.93 -45.23 -13.06
C LEU A 1000 -5.32 -45.20 -12.39
N GLY A 1001 -5.91 -44.02 -12.21
CA GLY A 1001 -7.27 -43.82 -11.69
C GLY A 1001 -7.38 -43.80 -10.17
N ALA A 1002 -6.29 -43.57 -9.43
CA ALA A 1002 -6.27 -43.63 -7.97
C ALA A 1002 -7.26 -42.64 -7.32
N ALA A 1003 -7.33 -41.39 -7.81
CA ALA A 1003 -8.25 -40.39 -7.31
C ALA A 1003 -9.71 -40.73 -7.64
N ALA A 1004 -9.99 -41.11 -8.89
CA ALA A 1004 -11.30 -41.61 -9.31
C ALA A 1004 -11.78 -42.82 -8.48
N GLN A 1005 -10.89 -43.77 -8.18
CA GLN A 1005 -11.21 -44.95 -7.34
C GLN A 1005 -11.50 -44.54 -5.89
N ALA A 1006 -10.74 -43.61 -5.32
CA ALA A 1006 -11.00 -43.08 -3.98
C ALA A 1006 -12.37 -42.39 -3.90
N ILE A 1007 -12.72 -41.56 -4.89
CA ILE A 1007 -14.03 -40.90 -4.98
C ILE A 1007 -15.15 -41.93 -5.15
N SER A 1008 -14.99 -42.90 -6.05
CA SER A 1008 -16.00 -43.95 -6.27
C SER A 1008 -16.23 -44.82 -5.03
N ARG A 1009 -15.18 -45.06 -4.21
CA ARG A 1009 -15.30 -45.77 -2.92
C ARG A 1009 -16.07 -44.94 -1.89
N ALA A 1010 -15.80 -43.65 -1.80
CA ALA A 1010 -16.44 -42.75 -0.84
C ALA A 1010 -17.87 -42.34 -1.23
N PHE A 1011 -18.16 -42.29 -2.53
CA PHE A 1011 -19.46 -41.87 -3.09
C PHE A 1011 -19.97 -42.90 -4.11
N PRO A 1012 -20.60 -44.01 -3.67
CA PRO A 1012 -21.00 -45.13 -4.53
C PRO A 1012 -22.00 -44.79 -5.66
N GLY A 1013 -22.60 -43.60 -5.63
CA GLY A 1013 -23.52 -43.09 -6.66
C GLY A 1013 -22.86 -42.34 -7.82
N VAL A 1014 -21.54 -42.09 -7.77
CA VAL A 1014 -20.80 -41.31 -8.77
C VAL A 1014 -20.14 -42.24 -9.79
N LYS A 1015 -20.50 -42.13 -11.07
CA LYS A 1015 -19.79 -42.85 -12.15
C LYS A 1015 -18.49 -42.12 -12.49
N CYS A 1016 -17.34 -42.76 -12.27
CA CYS A 1016 -16.02 -42.16 -12.54
C CYS A 1016 -15.34 -42.76 -13.79
N SER A 1017 -14.70 -41.93 -14.63
CA SER A 1017 -13.77 -42.34 -15.70
C SER A 1017 -12.54 -41.43 -15.74
N TRP A 1018 -11.40 -41.83 -16.30
CA TRP A 1018 -10.16 -41.02 -16.27
C TRP A 1018 -9.33 -41.02 -17.57
N VAL A 1019 -8.48 -40.00 -17.76
CA VAL A 1019 -7.62 -39.73 -18.94
C VAL A 1019 -6.23 -39.20 -18.46
N LEU A 1020 -5.13 -39.22 -19.22
CA LEU A 1020 -3.75 -38.86 -18.76
C LEU A 1020 -3.30 -37.41 -19.06
N HIS A 1021 -2.40 -36.77 -18.26
CA HIS A 1021 -1.63 -35.52 -18.60
C HIS A 1021 -0.64 -34.82 -17.59
N ASP A 1022 0.18 -33.86 -18.10
CA ASP A 1022 0.60 -32.51 -17.57
C ASP A 1022 0.74 -31.49 -18.76
N TRP A 1023 0.52 -30.17 -18.61
CA TRP A 1023 0.37 -29.23 -19.76
C TRP A 1023 0.87 -27.78 -19.61
N SER A 1024 1.09 -27.13 -20.77
CA SER A 1024 1.34 -25.69 -20.95
C SER A 1024 0.07 -24.83 -20.79
N ASP A 1025 0.18 -23.49 -20.70
CA ASP A 1025 -0.98 -22.58 -20.63
C ASP A 1025 -1.96 -22.72 -21.80
N GLU A 1026 -1.45 -22.84 -23.03
CA GLU A 1026 -2.25 -22.97 -24.25
C GLU A 1026 -3.01 -24.30 -24.26
N ASP A 1027 -2.36 -25.35 -23.81
CA ASP A 1027 -2.94 -26.67 -23.64
C ASP A 1027 -3.97 -26.69 -22.49
N CYS A 1028 -3.67 -26.05 -21.35
CA CYS A 1028 -4.58 -25.86 -20.23
C CYS A 1028 -5.85 -25.14 -20.66
N ILE A 1029 -5.76 -24.01 -21.38
CA ILE A 1029 -6.92 -23.29 -21.91
C ILE A 1029 -7.71 -24.17 -22.87
N ARG A 1030 -7.05 -24.95 -23.74
CA ARG A 1030 -7.72 -25.87 -24.67
C ARG A 1030 -8.49 -26.97 -23.93
N ILE A 1031 -7.91 -27.52 -22.87
CA ILE A 1031 -8.53 -28.55 -22.04
C ILE A 1031 -9.69 -27.98 -21.27
N LEU A 1032 -9.50 -26.84 -20.60
CA LEU A 1032 -10.55 -26.14 -19.86
C LEU A 1032 -11.73 -25.79 -20.78
N LYS A 1033 -11.49 -25.31 -22.01
CA LYS A 1033 -12.54 -25.09 -23.01
C LYS A 1033 -13.30 -26.37 -23.39
N ASN A 1034 -12.62 -27.52 -23.44
CA ASN A 1034 -13.26 -28.81 -23.73
C ASN A 1034 -14.03 -29.34 -22.51
N CYS A 1035 -13.47 -29.23 -21.31
CA CYS A 1035 -14.14 -29.59 -20.06
C CYS A 1035 -15.41 -28.76 -19.86
N ARG A 1036 -15.37 -27.44 -20.17
CA ARG A 1036 -16.56 -26.56 -20.14
C ARG A 1036 -17.70 -27.08 -21.01
N LYS A 1037 -17.38 -27.56 -22.22
CA LYS A 1037 -18.37 -28.12 -23.16
C LYS A 1037 -18.94 -29.47 -22.69
N ALA A 1038 -18.19 -30.20 -21.87
CA ALA A 1038 -18.55 -31.53 -21.39
C ALA A 1038 -19.42 -31.51 -20.12
N ILE A 1039 -19.47 -30.39 -19.39
CA ILE A 1039 -20.25 -30.25 -18.16
C ILE A 1039 -21.61 -29.57 -18.40
N PRO A 1040 -22.67 -29.91 -17.64
CA PRO A 1040 -23.94 -29.21 -17.75
C PRO A 1040 -23.85 -27.78 -17.14
N PRO A 1041 -24.88 -26.92 -17.32
CA PRO A 1041 -24.95 -25.63 -16.65
C PRO A 1041 -24.87 -25.74 -15.12
N ARG A 1042 -24.44 -24.68 -14.43
CA ARG A 1042 -24.24 -24.62 -12.98
C ARG A 1042 -25.49 -25.04 -12.20
N GLU A 1043 -26.68 -24.68 -12.68
CA GLU A 1043 -27.97 -25.00 -12.06
C GLU A 1043 -28.28 -26.51 -12.07
N LYS A 1044 -27.63 -27.27 -12.96
CA LYS A 1044 -27.70 -28.73 -13.04
C LYS A 1044 -26.49 -29.40 -12.38
N GLY A 1045 -25.69 -28.64 -11.61
CA GLY A 1045 -24.55 -29.15 -10.84
C GLY A 1045 -23.24 -29.26 -11.61
N GLY A 1046 -23.13 -28.66 -12.81
CA GLY A 1046 -21.88 -28.69 -13.57
C GLY A 1046 -20.79 -27.81 -12.97
N LYS A 1047 -19.63 -28.40 -12.72
CA LYS A 1047 -18.41 -27.73 -12.25
C LYS A 1047 -17.17 -28.53 -12.61
N ILE A 1048 -16.02 -27.86 -12.67
CA ILE A 1048 -14.68 -28.47 -12.70
C ILE A 1048 -14.08 -28.36 -11.31
N ILE A 1049 -13.39 -29.41 -10.87
CA ILE A 1049 -12.63 -29.41 -9.61
C ILE A 1049 -11.17 -29.58 -10.00
N ILE A 1050 -10.35 -28.58 -9.70
CA ILE A 1050 -8.90 -28.62 -9.89
C ILE A 1050 -8.27 -28.74 -8.50
N ILE A 1051 -7.30 -29.64 -8.33
CA ILE A 1051 -6.51 -29.74 -7.10
C ILE A 1051 -5.08 -29.41 -7.48
N ASP A 1052 -4.62 -28.22 -7.09
CA ASP A 1052 -3.32 -27.73 -7.52
C ASP A 1052 -2.73 -26.71 -6.54
N ILE A 1053 -1.45 -26.39 -6.67
CA ILE A 1053 -0.84 -25.33 -5.88
C ILE A 1053 -1.37 -23.97 -6.36
N VAL A 1054 -1.70 -23.12 -5.38
CA VAL A 1054 -1.97 -21.71 -5.64
C VAL A 1054 -0.93 -20.91 -4.86
N VAL A 1055 0.04 -20.37 -5.59
CA VAL A 1055 1.20 -19.70 -4.99
C VAL A 1055 0.74 -18.53 -4.14
N GLY A 1056 1.15 -18.51 -2.87
CA GLY A 1056 0.80 -17.46 -1.92
C GLY A 1056 -0.51 -17.68 -1.14
N GLU A 1057 -1.31 -18.68 -1.51
CA GLU A 1057 -2.54 -19.05 -0.80
C GLU A 1057 -2.28 -20.12 0.30
N GLY A 1058 -3.05 -20.06 1.39
CA GLY A 1058 -2.98 -21.01 2.51
C GLY A 1058 -2.21 -20.50 3.73
N SER A 1059 -1.42 -21.36 4.36
CA SER A 1059 -0.75 -21.05 5.63
C SER A 1059 0.33 -19.97 5.45
N SER A 1060 0.41 -19.01 6.38
CA SER A 1060 1.50 -18.04 6.43
C SER A 1060 2.85 -18.64 6.87
N ASN A 1061 2.89 -19.94 7.20
CA ASN A 1061 4.10 -20.65 7.60
C ASN A 1061 5.17 -20.59 6.50
N LEU A 1062 6.39 -20.21 6.87
CA LEU A 1062 7.53 -20.12 5.95
C LEU A 1062 7.78 -21.42 5.18
N LYS A 1063 7.65 -22.58 5.83
CA LYS A 1063 7.84 -23.89 5.16
C LYS A 1063 6.77 -24.17 4.11
N HIS A 1064 5.56 -23.66 4.30
CA HIS A 1064 4.47 -23.78 3.33
C HIS A 1064 4.79 -22.97 2.08
N LYS A 1065 5.17 -21.70 2.24
CA LYS A 1065 5.56 -20.82 1.12
C LYS A 1065 6.81 -21.31 0.39
N GLU A 1066 7.82 -21.76 1.15
CA GLU A 1066 9.04 -22.36 0.59
C GLU A 1066 8.70 -23.61 -0.25
N THR A 1067 7.78 -24.46 0.24
CA THR A 1067 7.33 -25.64 -0.52
C THR A 1067 6.65 -25.24 -1.82
N GLN A 1068 5.75 -24.26 -1.80
CA GLN A 1068 5.09 -23.77 -3.03
C GLN A 1068 6.10 -23.24 -4.05
N ALA A 1069 7.08 -22.46 -3.63
CA ALA A 1069 8.13 -21.94 -4.51
C ALA A 1069 9.06 -23.05 -5.06
N LEU A 1070 9.36 -24.08 -4.25
CA LEU A 1070 10.15 -25.23 -4.71
C LEU A 1070 9.39 -26.08 -5.73
N PHE A 1071 8.06 -26.22 -5.58
CA PHE A 1071 7.23 -26.91 -6.56
C PHE A 1071 7.11 -26.13 -7.87
N ASP A 1072 7.04 -24.80 -7.82
CA ASP A 1072 7.06 -23.93 -9.01
C ASP A 1072 8.36 -24.09 -9.81
N LEU A 1073 9.50 -24.08 -9.12
CA LEU A 1073 10.78 -24.39 -9.76
C LEU A 1073 10.84 -25.84 -10.27
N TYR A 1074 10.21 -26.78 -9.57
CA TYR A 1074 10.21 -28.19 -9.94
C TYR A 1074 9.42 -28.47 -11.21
N ILE A 1075 8.28 -27.82 -11.41
CA ILE A 1075 7.38 -28.11 -12.55
C ILE A 1075 7.93 -27.60 -13.90
N MET A 1076 8.98 -26.77 -13.88
CA MET A 1076 9.78 -26.41 -15.05
C MET A 1076 10.37 -27.63 -15.79
N LEU A 1077 10.52 -28.78 -15.10
CA LEU A 1077 10.91 -30.06 -15.70
C LEU A 1077 10.07 -30.42 -16.94
N VAL A 1078 8.80 -30.01 -16.98
CA VAL A 1078 7.84 -30.36 -18.04
C VAL A 1078 7.22 -29.14 -18.73
N ASN A 1079 7.85 -27.96 -18.62
CA ASN A 1079 7.27 -26.67 -19.07
C ASN A 1079 5.94 -26.31 -18.39
N GLY A 1080 5.68 -26.86 -17.19
CA GLY A 1080 4.54 -26.43 -16.38
C GLY A 1080 4.87 -25.17 -15.59
N ILE A 1081 3.84 -24.62 -14.93
CA ILE A 1081 3.90 -23.40 -14.11
C ILE A 1081 2.97 -23.61 -12.91
N GLU A 1082 3.42 -23.31 -11.70
CA GLU A 1082 2.53 -23.19 -10.54
C GLU A 1082 2.01 -21.75 -10.47
N ARG A 1083 0.69 -21.58 -10.46
CA ARG A 1083 0.06 -20.26 -10.66
C ARG A 1083 -0.36 -19.62 -9.35
N ASP A 1084 -0.25 -18.29 -9.28
CA ASP A 1084 -0.89 -17.52 -8.22
C ASP A 1084 -2.41 -17.38 -8.44
N GLY A 1085 -3.13 -16.82 -7.46
CA GLY A 1085 -4.58 -16.67 -7.54
C GLY A 1085 -5.06 -15.79 -8.71
N GLN A 1086 -4.25 -14.86 -9.17
CA GLN A 1086 -4.56 -13.95 -10.27
C GLN A 1086 -4.27 -14.59 -11.64
N GLU A 1087 -3.22 -15.39 -11.76
CA GLU A 1087 -2.91 -16.18 -12.94
C GLU A 1087 -3.96 -17.27 -13.18
N TRP A 1088 -4.35 -17.99 -12.12
CA TRP A 1088 -5.49 -18.92 -12.16
C TRP A 1088 -6.76 -18.22 -12.64
N LYS A 1089 -7.07 -17.04 -12.08
CA LYS A 1089 -8.22 -16.24 -12.50
C LYS A 1089 -8.18 -15.94 -14.01
N ASN A 1090 -7.04 -15.52 -14.54
CA ASN A 1090 -6.89 -15.12 -15.94
C ASN A 1090 -7.19 -16.29 -16.89
N ILE A 1091 -6.57 -17.45 -16.68
CA ILE A 1091 -6.74 -18.62 -17.57
C ILE A 1091 -8.15 -19.20 -17.51
N LEU A 1092 -8.80 -19.16 -16.34
CA LEU A 1092 -10.18 -19.63 -16.18
C LEU A 1092 -11.17 -18.74 -16.94
N PHE A 1093 -11.03 -17.42 -16.85
CA PHE A 1093 -11.87 -16.50 -17.61
C PHE A 1093 -11.58 -16.55 -19.11
N GLU A 1094 -10.33 -16.73 -19.53
CA GLU A 1094 -9.97 -16.88 -20.94
C GLU A 1094 -10.49 -18.20 -21.55
N ALA A 1095 -10.55 -19.26 -20.74
CA ALA A 1095 -11.25 -20.50 -21.10
C ALA A 1095 -12.78 -20.35 -21.14
N GLY A 1096 -13.30 -19.21 -20.69
CA GLY A 1096 -14.68 -18.77 -20.83
C GLY A 1096 -15.58 -19.06 -19.62
N PHE A 1097 -15.03 -19.49 -18.50
CA PHE A 1097 -15.80 -19.78 -17.28
C PHE A 1097 -16.33 -18.48 -16.65
N SER A 1098 -17.44 -18.59 -15.92
CA SER A 1098 -18.16 -17.43 -15.38
C SER A 1098 -17.81 -17.12 -13.93
N ASP A 1099 -17.36 -18.12 -13.16
CA ASP A 1099 -17.10 -18.00 -11.73
C ASP A 1099 -16.15 -19.12 -11.25
N TYR A 1100 -15.47 -18.91 -10.12
CA TYR A 1100 -14.59 -19.90 -9.50
C TYR A 1100 -14.44 -19.66 -7.99
N LYS A 1101 -13.99 -20.69 -7.25
CA LYS A 1101 -13.73 -20.63 -5.82
C LYS A 1101 -12.48 -21.42 -5.47
N ILE A 1102 -11.51 -20.74 -4.84
CA ILE A 1102 -10.27 -21.35 -4.33
C ILE A 1102 -10.44 -21.66 -2.84
N SER A 1103 -10.05 -22.86 -2.42
CA SER A 1103 -10.08 -23.33 -1.02
C SER A 1103 -8.71 -23.92 -0.65
N PRO A 1104 -7.85 -23.20 0.10
CA PRO A 1104 -6.50 -23.65 0.43
C PRO A 1104 -6.49 -24.59 1.65
N VAL A 1105 -6.99 -25.80 1.44
CA VAL A 1105 -7.34 -26.75 2.52
C VAL A 1105 -6.53 -28.05 2.52
N LEU A 1106 -5.59 -28.22 1.56
CA LEU A 1106 -4.84 -29.46 1.36
C LEU A 1106 -3.33 -29.25 1.55
N GLY A 1107 -2.94 -28.60 2.66
CA GLY A 1107 -1.54 -28.22 2.90
C GLY A 1107 -1.08 -27.21 1.86
N ALA A 1108 0.03 -27.47 1.16
CA ALA A 1108 0.56 -26.56 0.12
C ALA A 1108 -0.35 -26.41 -1.12
N ARG A 1109 -1.31 -27.31 -1.30
CA ARG A 1109 -2.26 -27.36 -2.43
C ARG A 1109 -3.64 -26.81 -2.04
N SER A 1110 -4.38 -26.37 -3.04
CA SER A 1110 -5.74 -25.85 -2.95
C SER A 1110 -6.71 -26.67 -3.79
N ILE A 1111 -8.00 -26.60 -3.43
CA ILE A 1111 -9.10 -27.05 -4.28
C ILE A 1111 -9.68 -25.82 -4.98
N ILE A 1112 -9.77 -25.84 -6.30
CA ILE A 1112 -10.34 -24.79 -7.14
C ILE A 1112 -11.61 -25.34 -7.81
N GLU A 1113 -12.78 -24.87 -7.36
CA GLU A 1113 -14.06 -25.15 -8.02
C GLU A 1113 -14.27 -24.12 -9.14
N VAL A 1114 -14.55 -24.55 -10.37
CA VAL A 1114 -14.75 -23.67 -11.53
C VAL A 1114 -16.12 -23.91 -12.15
N TYR A 1115 -16.86 -22.84 -12.48
CA TYR A 1115 -18.26 -22.91 -12.93
C TYR A 1115 -18.43 -22.37 -14.37
N PRO A 1116 -19.19 -23.07 -15.24
CA PRO A 1116 -19.27 -22.83 -16.68
C PRO A 1116 -19.92 -21.51 -17.12
#